data_AF-A0A5P9F0Y3-F1
#
_entry.id   AF-A0A5P9F0Y3-F1
#
_cell.length_a   1.000
_cell.length_b   1.000
_cell.length_c   1.000
_cell.angle_alpha   90.00
_cell.angle_beta   90.00
_cell.angle_gamma   90.00
#
_symmetry.space_group_name_H-M   'P 1'
#
loop_
_entity.id
_entity.type
_entity.pdbx_description
1 polymer ?
#
loop_
_entity_poly.entity_id
_entity_poly.type
_entity_poly.pdbx_seq_one_letter_code
_entity_poly.pdbx_strand_id
1 'polypeptide(L)'
;MKSLRAVPLLLLVAACSGGGSSSGGEQAEDPVAVDYPIAFVRRQLIKDDEGTLEPDSVYQPQDFFPGAELVLKDRATASAAETVITAEVFTGDYDVKDLNTSADGQRLIFAMRAPELEDADDDEQPTWNIWLYDLETKELKRVIQSDLVAEEGQDVAPAFLPDGRIVFSSSRQRRARALLLDDNKPQFSALTDDQDAPAFVLHVMEADGSDIRQISFNQSHDLNPTVLNNGRILFNRWDNAAGVDRLSLYTIKPDGSDLSFHYGYHSQETGTENSIATFSKPREMPDGRLLVNLRSPAGVSYGGDLVAIDGINYSEAYSEAGGEGDLVGQHSISFAEVTTDGTLSYHGTFSAAWPFYDGTSRLLVSWSECRIVEEETELLRPCPETIGEEEEPVLADPLFGLWIYDYEAGTQLPIIVAEEGEMISEGVALEPHTEPTYIPDPIPGIDVDGDLVQESVGILDVRSVYDFDGEDIAGIETLADPAITTADERPARFLRIVKAVAIPDDDILDFDGSAFGRNRRQGMREILGYTPIQPDGSVRVKVPADIPFAISVVDAEGKRIFEQHNNWLQLRPGEVRSCNGCHTSESEVAHGRADMQLESAWKGAPTSAAPFANTEPALQAEMGETMAQLLARIVGEVGLKGDIHFSDVWTDPAVRAKDTDISLTYADLLTEIPAPLVCLDNWNSNCRSVIHYEQHIQPIWELPRQVVDNTGTVISDNTCIACHSPVDAAGATRVPAAQLDLTASASSANDAWFTSYAELLVDSPILDLVGGILTPRMRQETDNQGNPVFETDEDGNLILDANGNPIPVMVVVTSSSVLAENAAESTFFPVFSPGGAHAGLLQPAELRLIAEWLDIGAQYYNDPFAAPAD
;
A
#
# COMPACT_ATOMS: atom_id res chain seq x y z
N MET A 1 -9.33 -24.67 89.85
CA MET A 1 -9.64 -25.95 89.18
C MET A 1 -11.14 -26.05 88.97
N LYS A 2 -11.53 -26.02 87.69
CA LYS A 2 -12.77 -26.50 87.03
C LYS A 2 -14.14 -26.20 87.65
N SER A 3 -14.88 -25.32 86.98
CA SER A 3 -16.34 -25.18 87.05
C SER A 3 -16.92 -25.13 85.63
N LEU A 4 -17.99 -25.90 85.40
CA LEU A 4 -18.87 -25.83 84.23
C LEU A 4 -19.49 -24.43 84.08
N ARG A 5 -19.73 -23.98 82.84
CA ARG A 5 -21.04 -23.52 82.35
C ARG A 5 -21.02 -23.13 80.85
N ALA A 6 -22.22 -23.24 80.27
CA ALA A 6 -22.60 -23.02 78.88
C ALA A 6 -22.29 -21.62 78.32
N VAL A 7 -22.20 -21.53 77.00
CA VAL A 7 -22.25 -20.26 76.24
C VAL A 7 -23.11 -20.48 74.98
N PRO A 8 -24.14 -19.65 74.73
CA PRO A 8 -24.86 -19.62 73.46
C PRO A 8 -24.28 -18.56 72.50
N LEU A 9 -24.60 -18.79 71.23
CA LEU A 9 -24.41 -17.99 70.03
C LEU A 9 -25.02 -16.58 70.14
N LEU A 10 -24.33 -15.55 69.64
CA LEU A 10 -24.95 -14.27 69.24
C LEU A 10 -24.22 -13.69 68.02
N LEU A 11 -24.93 -13.58 66.89
CA LEU A 11 -24.59 -12.69 65.77
C LEU A 11 -24.81 -11.23 66.20
N LEU A 12 -23.94 -10.33 65.76
CA LEU A 12 -24.21 -8.89 65.77
C LEU A 12 -23.62 -8.25 64.51
N VAL A 13 -24.53 -7.75 63.69
CA VAL A 13 -24.35 -6.77 62.61
C VAL A 13 -23.83 -5.46 63.22
N ALA A 14 -22.85 -4.82 62.58
CA ALA A 14 -22.42 -3.47 62.92
C ALA A 14 -22.57 -2.56 61.69
N ALA A 15 -23.45 -1.57 61.82
CA ALA A 15 -23.48 -0.34 61.03
C ALA A 15 -23.23 0.82 61.98
N CYS A 16 -22.28 1.72 61.65
CA CYS A 16 -22.08 3.09 62.14
C CYS A 16 -21.09 3.73 61.15
N SER A 17 -21.38 4.78 60.38
CA SER A 17 -21.68 6.18 60.73
C SER A 17 -20.59 6.90 61.56
N GLY A 18 -19.91 7.86 60.94
CA GLY A 18 -19.50 9.12 61.59
C GLY A 18 -18.02 9.40 61.82
N GLY A 19 -17.49 10.40 61.10
CA GLY A 19 -16.84 11.56 61.74
C GLY A 19 -15.33 11.52 61.99
N GLY A 20 -14.62 12.24 61.11
CA GLY A 20 -13.30 12.89 61.21
C GLY A 20 -12.46 12.79 62.49
N SER A 21 -11.21 12.36 62.29
CA SER A 21 -10.05 12.75 63.09
C SER A 21 -8.78 12.55 62.25
N SER A 22 -8.10 13.65 61.94
CA SER A 22 -6.78 13.68 61.32
C SER A 22 -5.74 12.98 62.21
N SER A 23 -5.18 11.88 61.73
CA SER A 23 -3.88 11.37 62.18
C SER A 23 -3.17 10.78 60.97
N GLY A 24 -2.02 11.34 60.62
CA GLY A 24 -1.12 10.79 59.63
C GLY A 24 -0.76 9.36 60.00
N GLY A 25 -1.18 8.44 59.15
CA GLY A 25 -0.77 7.05 59.13
C GLY A 25 -0.59 6.70 57.67
N GLU A 26 0.58 6.14 57.36
CA GLU A 26 0.90 5.52 56.07
C GLU A 26 -0.31 4.69 55.63
N GLN A 27 -0.95 5.17 54.55
CA GLN A 27 -2.02 4.45 53.89
C GLN A 27 -1.39 3.16 53.40
N ALA A 28 -1.89 2.02 53.86
CA ALA A 28 -1.47 0.72 53.33
C ALA A 28 -1.59 0.79 51.81
N GLU A 29 -0.50 0.45 51.12
CA GLU A 29 -0.42 0.40 49.65
C GLU A 29 -1.64 -0.34 49.12
N ASP A 30 -2.36 0.31 48.21
CA ASP A 30 -3.42 -0.34 47.45
C ASP A 30 -2.75 -1.36 46.52
N PRO A 31 -2.97 -2.67 46.68
CA PRO A 31 -2.31 -3.69 45.87
C PRO A 31 -2.66 -3.60 44.38
N VAL A 32 -3.59 -2.72 43.97
CA VAL A 32 -3.99 -2.47 42.58
C VAL A 32 -3.41 -1.17 42.01
N ALA A 33 -2.91 -0.25 42.85
CA ALA A 33 -2.31 1.00 42.37
C ALA A 33 -1.02 0.72 41.60
N VAL A 34 -0.94 1.18 40.35
CA VAL A 34 0.34 1.22 39.62
C VAL A 34 1.05 2.50 40.02
N ASP A 35 2.24 2.36 40.61
CA ASP A 35 3.04 3.47 41.15
C ASP A 35 3.78 4.28 40.06
N TYR A 36 3.68 3.89 38.80
CA TYR A 36 4.27 4.62 37.68
C TYR A 36 3.39 5.79 37.24
N PRO A 37 3.99 6.92 36.84
CA PRO A 37 3.24 8.00 36.23
C PRO A 37 2.52 7.55 34.97
N ILE A 38 1.36 8.12 34.72
CA ILE A 38 0.58 7.89 33.50
C ILE A 38 0.31 9.23 32.83
N ALA A 39 0.41 9.24 31.49
CA ALA A 39 0.03 10.36 30.67
C ALA A 39 -1.13 9.97 29.76
N PHE A 40 -2.06 10.88 29.49
CA PHE A 40 -3.21 10.62 28.63
C PHE A 40 -3.67 11.88 27.91
N VAL A 41 -4.29 11.69 26.75
CA VAL A 41 -4.92 12.77 25.98
C VAL A 41 -6.38 12.87 26.38
N ARG A 42 -6.77 14.03 26.93
CA ARG A 42 -8.18 14.41 27.13
C ARG A 42 -8.58 15.35 25.99
N ARG A 43 -9.72 15.14 25.34
CA ARG A 43 -10.20 16.03 24.27
C ARG A 43 -11.72 16.17 24.30
N GLN A 44 -12.20 17.25 23.70
CA GLN A 44 -13.62 17.40 23.39
C GLN A 44 -14.00 16.53 22.17
N LEU A 45 -15.23 16.03 22.16
CA LEU A 45 -15.82 15.41 20.98
C LEU A 45 -16.17 16.50 19.96
N ILE A 46 -15.72 16.31 18.72
CA ILE A 46 -16.01 17.25 17.64
C ILE A 46 -17.31 16.82 16.94
N LYS A 47 -18.16 17.81 16.68
CA LYS A 47 -19.43 17.65 16.01
C LYS A 47 -19.55 18.63 14.86
N ASP A 48 -20.20 18.18 13.79
CA ASP A 48 -20.56 19.01 12.65
C ASP A 48 -21.64 20.05 13.02
N ASP A 49 -21.99 20.91 12.07
CA ASP A 49 -23.05 21.93 12.22
C ASP A 49 -24.44 21.34 12.50
N GLU A 50 -24.65 20.06 12.21
CA GLU A 50 -25.89 19.32 12.44
C GLU A 50 -25.91 18.61 13.80
N GLY A 51 -24.79 18.64 14.54
CA GLY A 51 -24.64 18.02 15.86
C GLY A 51 -24.25 16.53 15.82
N THR A 52 -23.86 16.03 14.64
CA THR A 52 -23.35 14.67 14.41
C THR A 52 -21.86 14.63 14.75
N LEU A 53 -21.39 13.53 15.34
CA LEU A 53 -19.96 13.36 15.59
C LEU A 53 -19.18 13.29 14.27
N GLU A 54 -18.09 14.05 14.20
CA GLU A 54 -17.15 13.93 13.08
C GLU A 54 -16.56 12.51 13.06
N PRO A 55 -16.43 11.87 11.89
CA PRO A 55 -15.81 10.56 11.79
C PRO A 55 -14.29 10.63 12.00
N ASP A 56 -13.71 9.52 12.46
CA ASP A 56 -12.26 9.31 12.51
C ASP A 56 -11.86 8.36 11.35
N SER A 57 -10.69 8.61 10.75
CA SER A 57 -10.18 7.81 9.64
C SER A 57 -8.69 7.55 9.80
N VAL A 58 -8.29 6.29 9.71
CA VAL A 58 -6.86 5.92 9.68
C VAL A 58 -6.18 6.39 8.39
N TYR A 59 -6.95 6.68 7.33
CA TYR A 59 -6.48 7.20 6.06
C TYR A 59 -6.29 8.72 6.06
N GLN A 60 -6.67 9.41 7.13
CA GLN A 60 -6.51 10.87 7.25
C GLN A 60 -5.63 11.23 8.46
N PRO A 61 -4.35 10.83 8.45
CA PRO A 61 -3.44 11.07 9.57
C PRO A 61 -3.15 12.56 9.84
N GLN A 62 -3.45 13.47 8.91
CA GLN A 62 -3.30 14.92 9.09
C GLN A 62 -4.47 15.58 9.84
N ASP A 63 -5.60 14.88 10.00
CA ASP A 63 -6.81 15.47 10.60
C ASP A 63 -6.53 16.11 11.96
N PHE A 64 -7.19 17.25 12.17
CA PHE A 64 -7.02 18.11 13.32
C PHE A 64 -8.33 18.24 14.10
N PHE A 65 -8.32 17.77 15.35
CA PHE A 65 -9.46 17.80 16.25
C PHE A 65 -9.14 18.74 17.43
N PRO A 66 -9.35 20.06 17.29
CA PRO A 66 -8.93 21.05 18.29
C PRO A 66 -9.59 20.84 19.65
N GLY A 67 -8.87 21.17 20.73
CA GLY A 67 -9.38 21.10 22.10
C GLY A 67 -8.88 19.88 22.88
N ALA A 68 -7.71 19.35 22.50
CA ALA A 68 -7.03 18.31 23.25
C ALA A 68 -6.05 18.88 24.29
N GLU A 69 -5.86 18.15 25.38
CA GLU A 69 -4.90 18.43 26.43
C GLU A 69 -4.11 17.16 26.76
N LEU A 70 -2.80 17.30 26.98
CA LEU A 70 -1.97 16.23 27.51
C LEU A 70 -1.85 16.35 29.02
N VAL A 71 -2.33 15.33 29.72
CA VAL A 71 -2.45 15.34 31.18
C VAL A 71 -1.55 14.25 31.76
N LEU A 72 -0.85 14.59 32.84
CA LEU A 72 0.02 13.70 33.61
C LEU A 72 -0.53 13.48 35.02
N LYS A 73 -0.56 12.23 35.48
CA LYS A 73 -0.74 11.84 36.90
C LYS A 73 0.51 11.15 37.40
N ASP A 74 0.85 11.35 38.68
CA ASP A 74 2.05 10.76 39.31
C ASP A 74 1.95 9.24 39.54
N ARG A 75 0.73 8.69 39.46
CA ARG A 75 0.40 7.26 39.61
C ARG A 75 -0.94 6.96 38.97
N ALA A 76 -1.19 5.70 38.60
CA ALA A 76 -2.46 5.25 38.02
C ALA A 76 -3.55 5.04 39.08
N THR A 77 -4.01 6.12 39.73
CA THR A 77 -5.12 6.05 40.71
C THR A 77 -6.10 7.20 40.50
N ALA A 78 -7.39 6.96 40.77
CA ALA A 78 -8.43 7.99 40.62
C ALA A 78 -8.17 9.24 41.49
N SER A 79 -7.54 9.07 42.65
CA SER A 79 -7.22 10.16 43.58
C SER A 79 -5.94 10.94 43.24
N ALA A 80 -5.13 10.48 42.28
CA ALA A 80 -3.89 11.16 41.93
C ALA A 80 -4.15 12.52 41.28
N ALA A 81 -3.31 13.50 41.61
CA ALA A 81 -3.44 14.86 41.09
C ALA A 81 -3.09 14.91 39.60
N GLU A 82 -3.84 15.69 38.85
CA GLU A 82 -3.62 15.91 37.42
C GLU A 82 -2.80 17.17 37.19
N THR A 83 -1.89 17.09 36.22
CA THR A 83 -1.13 18.23 35.72
C THR A 83 -1.25 18.24 34.20
N VAL A 84 -1.84 19.29 33.64
CA VAL A 84 -1.86 19.50 32.19
C VAL A 84 -0.47 19.98 31.77
N ILE A 85 0.30 19.15 31.07
CA ILE A 85 1.70 19.45 30.72
C ILE A 85 1.84 20.31 29.47
N THR A 86 0.80 20.36 28.63
CA THR A 86 0.67 21.24 27.46
C THR A 86 -0.02 22.57 27.80
N ALA A 87 -0.31 22.82 29.08
CA ALA A 87 -0.89 24.07 29.52
C ALA A 87 0.01 25.24 29.13
N GLU A 88 -0.61 26.32 28.64
CA GLU A 88 0.08 27.57 28.30
C GLU A 88 1.06 27.49 27.10
N VAL A 89 1.12 26.37 26.36
CA VAL A 89 1.97 26.27 25.15
C VAL A 89 1.45 27.18 24.04
N PHE A 90 0.13 27.19 23.83
CA PHE A 90 -0.53 28.00 22.80
C PHE A 90 -1.64 28.87 23.39
N THR A 91 -1.97 29.95 22.68
CA THR A 91 -3.15 30.77 22.92
C THR A 91 -4.23 30.37 21.91
N GLY A 92 -5.10 29.41 22.27
CA GLY A 92 -6.13 28.85 21.40
C GLY A 92 -6.25 27.33 21.55
N ASP A 93 -7.19 26.72 20.82
CA ASP A 93 -7.43 25.28 20.87
C ASP A 93 -6.44 24.55 19.97
N TYR A 94 -5.61 23.70 20.57
CA TYR A 94 -4.60 22.87 19.92
C TYR A 94 -5.02 21.40 19.96
N ASP A 95 -4.28 20.52 19.28
CA ASP A 95 -4.55 19.08 19.28
C ASP A 95 -3.27 18.29 19.61
N VAL A 96 -3.44 17.14 20.24
CA VAL A 96 -2.40 16.22 20.73
C VAL A 96 -2.79 14.79 20.43
N LYS A 97 -1.87 14.00 19.87
CA LYS A 97 -2.07 12.55 19.63
C LYS A 97 -0.76 11.77 19.61
N ASP A 98 -0.90 10.45 19.56
CA ASP A 98 0.14 9.45 19.35
C ASP A 98 1.24 9.47 20.41
N LEU A 99 0.85 9.18 21.65
CA LEU A 99 1.76 9.15 22.79
C LEU A 99 2.68 7.93 22.77
N ASN A 100 3.96 8.14 23.10
CA ASN A 100 4.93 7.05 23.28
C ASN A 100 5.96 7.39 24.38
N THR A 101 6.56 6.38 25.00
CA THR A 101 7.47 6.56 26.15
C THR A 101 8.84 5.95 25.90
N SER A 102 9.87 6.52 26.52
CA SER A 102 11.21 5.94 26.50
C SER A 102 11.30 4.71 27.38
N ALA A 103 12.21 3.78 27.05
CA ALA A 103 12.36 2.53 27.79
C ALA A 103 12.73 2.70 29.27
N ASP A 104 13.34 3.83 29.66
CA ASP A 104 13.64 4.16 31.05
C ASP A 104 12.45 4.81 31.82
N GLY A 105 11.33 5.03 31.14
CA GLY A 105 10.13 5.69 31.67
C GLY A 105 10.34 7.16 32.03
N GLN A 106 11.41 7.83 31.55
CA GLN A 106 11.71 9.22 31.90
C GLN A 106 11.24 10.25 30.87
N ARG A 107 10.94 9.82 29.65
CA ARG A 107 10.55 10.72 28.55
C ARG A 107 9.26 10.26 27.90
N LEU A 108 8.46 11.25 27.52
CA LEU A 108 7.24 11.11 26.74
C LEU A 108 7.44 11.85 25.43
N ILE A 109 7.07 11.22 24.31
CA ILE A 109 7.11 11.80 22.96
C ILE A 109 5.73 11.68 22.33
N PHE A 110 5.32 12.69 21.56
CA PHE A 110 3.98 12.78 20.98
C PHE A 110 3.92 13.78 19.83
N ALA A 111 2.82 13.75 19.08
CA ALA A 111 2.49 14.74 18.08
C ALA A 111 1.57 15.82 18.67
N MET A 112 1.86 17.10 18.40
CA MET A 112 1.00 18.21 18.79
C MET A 112 1.02 19.30 17.71
N ARG A 113 -0.17 19.79 17.36
CA ARG A 113 -0.40 20.82 16.34
C ARG A 113 -0.91 22.09 16.98
N ALA A 114 -0.37 23.23 16.55
CA ALA A 114 -0.80 24.54 17.03
C ALA A 114 -2.24 24.88 16.56
N PRO A 115 -2.93 25.82 17.21
CA PRO A 115 -4.25 26.26 16.76
C PRO A 115 -4.23 26.79 15.33
N GLU A 116 -5.35 26.62 14.62
CA GLU A 116 -5.53 27.21 13.29
C GLU A 116 -5.37 28.73 13.33
N LEU A 117 -4.80 29.25 12.25
CA LEU A 117 -4.65 30.68 12.04
C LEU A 117 -5.89 31.20 11.32
N GLU A 118 -6.58 32.16 11.95
CA GLU A 118 -7.70 32.88 11.33
C GLU A 118 -7.22 33.61 10.06
N ASP A 119 -7.98 33.48 8.97
CA ASP A 119 -7.70 34.09 7.66
C ASP A 119 -6.39 33.63 6.96
N ALA A 120 -5.81 32.48 7.35
CA ALA A 120 -4.66 31.89 6.67
C ALA A 120 -5.10 30.83 5.65
N ASP A 121 -4.40 30.77 4.51
CA ASP A 121 -4.59 29.74 3.49
C ASP A 121 -4.12 28.37 4.03
N ASP A 122 -4.57 27.26 3.44
CA ASP A 122 -4.31 25.90 3.94
C ASP A 122 -2.80 25.56 4.02
N ASP A 123 -2.00 26.10 3.10
CA ASP A 123 -0.54 25.94 3.06
C ASP A 123 0.21 26.83 4.07
N GLU A 124 -0.49 27.82 4.65
CA GLU A 124 0.00 28.67 5.74
C GLU A 124 -0.43 28.16 7.13
N GLN A 125 -1.35 27.19 7.18
CA GLN A 125 -1.80 26.61 8.45
C GLN A 125 -0.65 25.86 9.16
N PRO A 126 -0.60 25.89 10.50
CA PRO A 126 0.38 25.10 11.25
C PRO A 126 0.28 23.60 10.93
N THR A 127 1.40 22.91 11.06
CA THR A 127 1.50 21.46 10.85
C THR A 127 1.65 20.70 12.17
N TRP A 128 1.37 19.40 12.12
CA TRP A 128 1.69 18.46 13.18
C TRP A 128 3.20 18.41 13.41
N ASN A 129 3.59 18.58 14.67
CA ASN A 129 4.98 18.60 15.08
C ASN A 129 5.24 17.58 16.18
N ILE A 130 6.48 17.09 16.28
CA ILE A 130 6.90 16.16 17.34
C ILE A 130 7.38 16.93 18.57
N TRP A 131 6.87 16.55 19.74
CA TRP A 131 7.18 17.15 21.04
C TRP A 131 7.71 16.11 22.01
N LEU A 132 8.62 16.55 22.88
CA LEU A 132 9.23 15.74 23.92
C LEU A 132 9.03 16.40 25.28
N TYR A 133 8.55 15.61 26.23
CA TYR A 133 8.46 15.97 27.64
C TYR A 133 9.43 15.10 28.46
N ASP A 134 10.27 15.75 29.26
CA ASP A 134 11.18 15.09 30.20
C ASP A 134 10.62 15.16 31.62
N LEU A 135 10.44 14.01 32.26
CA LEU A 135 9.80 13.90 33.56
C LEU A 135 10.66 14.47 34.70
N GLU A 136 11.99 14.36 34.59
CA GLU A 136 12.93 14.83 35.61
C GLU A 136 13.04 16.35 35.60
N THR A 137 13.26 16.93 34.41
CA THR A 137 13.43 18.39 34.26
C THR A 137 12.09 19.13 34.20
N LYS A 138 11.00 18.41 33.91
CA LYS A 138 9.66 18.96 33.60
C LYS A 138 9.67 19.91 32.40
N GLU A 139 10.60 19.69 31.48
CA GLU A 139 10.74 20.49 30.27
C GLU A 139 9.89 19.88 29.15
N LEU A 140 9.00 20.70 28.58
CA LEU A 140 8.30 20.40 27.34
C LEU A 140 8.95 21.21 26.21
N LYS A 141 9.30 20.54 25.10
CA LYS A 141 9.86 21.19 23.92
C LYS A 141 9.40 20.53 22.62
N ARG A 142 9.22 21.33 21.58
CA ARG A 142 9.15 20.82 20.20
C ARG A 142 10.52 20.27 19.83
N VAL A 143 10.61 19.09 19.23
CA VAL A 143 11.90 18.45 18.93
C VAL A 143 12.62 19.23 17.83
N ILE A 144 11.95 19.46 16.70
CA ILE A 144 12.46 20.28 15.60
C ILE A 144 12.34 21.76 16.00
N GLN A 145 13.47 22.39 16.34
CA GLN A 145 13.46 23.74 16.91
C GLN A 145 13.10 24.83 15.90
N SER A 146 13.57 24.71 14.66
CA SER A 146 13.39 25.74 13.62
C SER A 146 11.97 25.71 13.08
N ASP A 147 11.22 26.82 13.21
CA ASP A 147 9.86 26.97 12.64
C ASP A 147 9.84 26.58 11.16
N LEU A 148 10.78 27.12 10.37
CA LEU A 148 10.85 26.81 8.94
C LEU A 148 10.97 25.31 8.65
N VAL A 149 11.73 24.57 9.48
CA VAL A 149 11.99 23.14 9.25
C VAL A 149 10.83 22.32 9.79
N ALA A 150 10.28 22.71 10.93
CA ALA A 150 9.10 22.13 11.56
C ALA A 150 7.93 22.11 10.56
N GLU A 151 7.62 23.24 9.94
CA GLU A 151 6.46 23.38 9.04
C GLU A 151 6.65 22.81 7.62
N GLU A 152 7.73 22.09 7.31
CA GLU A 152 7.90 21.47 5.97
C GLU A 152 7.06 20.19 5.75
N GLY A 153 6.34 19.70 6.75
CA GLY A 153 5.46 18.55 6.63
C GLY A 153 4.75 18.19 7.93
N GLN A 154 3.75 17.33 7.82
CA GLN A 154 2.94 16.85 8.94
C GLN A 154 3.67 15.69 9.62
N ASP A 155 4.13 15.86 10.87
CA ASP A 155 4.87 14.83 11.61
C ASP A 155 4.03 14.21 12.74
N VAL A 156 3.76 12.90 12.65
CA VAL A 156 2.86 12.17 13.56
C VAL A 156 3.46 10.84 14.00
N ALA A 157 2.83 10.21 15.00
CA ALA A 157 3.19 8.89 15.53
C ALA A 157 4.68 8.66 15.83
N PRO A 158 5.32 9.47 16.70
CA PRO A 158 6.72 9.30 17.04
C PRO A 158 6.97 8.11 17.99
N ALA A 159 8.10 7.44 17.83
CA ALA A 159 8.62 6.41 18.74
C ALA A 159 10.13 6.53 18.93
N PHE A 160 10.63 6.11 20.10
CA PHE A 160 12.06 6.11 20.40
C PHE A 160 12.76 4.88 19.83
N LEU A 161 13.90 5.10 19.18
CA LEU A 161 14.86 4.05 18.85
C LEU A 161 15.85 3.83 20.02
N PRO A 162 16.46 2.64 20.16
CA PRO A 162 17.37 2.32 21.28
C PRO A 162 18.64 3.16 21.37
N ASP A 163 19.02 3.86 20.31
CA ASP A 163 20.17 4.79 20.30
C ASP A 163 19.77 6.24 20.60
N GLY A 164 18.51 6.48 20.93
CA GLY A 164 17.95 7.80 21.22
C GLY A 164 17.44 8.56 19.99
N ARG A 165 17.62 8.03 18.77
CA ARG A 165 16.95 8.56 17.58
C ARG A 165 15.42 8.41 17.71
N ILE A 166 14.70 9.11 16.86
CA ILE A 166 13.23 9.10 16.83
C ILE A 166 12.79 8.62 15.45
N VAL A 167 11.91 7.62 15.40
CA VAL A 167 11.18 7.23 14.17
C VAL A 167 9.78 7.82 14.21
N PHE A 168 9.24 8.22 13.06
CA PHE A 168 7.92 8.84 12.95
C PHE A 168 7.35 8.71 11.54
N SER A 169 6.04 8.89 11.38
CA SER A 169 5.36 8.99 10.08
C SER A 169 5.24 10.45 9.66
N SER A 170 5.49 10.75 8.39
CA SER A 170 5.49 12.14 7.91
C SER A 170 5.22 12.33 6.42
N SER A 171 4.57 13.43 6.06
CA SER A 171 4.33 13.87 4.68
C SER A 171 5.50 14.64 4.04
N ARG A 172 6.63 14.80 4.74
CA ARG A 172 7.82 15.55 4.28
C ARG A 172 8.41 15.05 2.96
N GLN A 173 8.46 13.72 2.79
CA GLN A 173 8.95 13.00 1.59
C GLN A 173 10.27 13.55 1.00
N ARG A 174 11.22 14.00 1.85
CA ARG A 174 12.38 14.78 1.38
C ARG A 174 13.25 14.08 0.35
N ARG A 175 13.44 12.76 0.49
CA ARG A 175 14.28 12.00 -0.45
C ARG A 175 13.55 11.77 -1.77
N ALA A 176 12.27 11.41 -1.72
CA ALA A 176 11.43 11.29 -2.92
C ALA A 176 11.36 12.62 -3.69
N ARG A 177 11.17 13.74 -3.00
CA ARG A 177 11.22 15.10 -3.57
C ARG A 177 12.54 15.43 -4.25
N ALA A 178 13.66 15.00 -3.68
CA ALA A 178 14.97 15.20 -4.29
C ALA A 178 15.11 14.38 -5.59
N LEU A 179 14.61 13.15 -5.60
CA LEU A 179 14.65 12.27 -6.78
C LEU A 179 13.80 12.78 -7.95
N LEU A 180 12.73 13.54 -7.70
CA LEU A 180 11.96 14.18 -8.77
C LEU A 180 12.82 15.09 -9.67
N LEU A 181 13.83 15.75 -9.10
CA LEU A 181 14.76 16.57 -9.89
C LEU A 181 15.62 15.72 -10.84
N ASP A 182 16.00 14.51 -10.42
CA ASP A 182 16.73 13.55 -11.25
C ASP A 182 15.86 13.01 -12.41
N ASP A 183 14.53 13.07 -12.23
CA ASP A 183 13.50 12.77 -13.22
C ASP A 183 13.06 13.99 -14.04
N ASN A 184 13.70 15.15 -13.85
CA ASN A 184 13.37 16.41 -14.53
C ASN A 184 11.95 16.92 -14.23
N LYS A 185 11.45 16.64 -13.02
CA LYS A 185 10.15 17.08 -12.49
C LYS A 185 10.37 18.11 -11.36
N PRO A 186 9.42 19.04 -11.11
CA PRO A 186 9.49 19.91 -9.94
C PRO A 186 9.36 19.10 -8.64
N GLN A 187 9.75 19.69 -7.52
CA GLN A 187 9.66 19.02 -6.22
C GLN A 187 8.29 19.24 -5.58
N PHE A 188 7.59 18.16 -5.25
CA PHE A 188 6.30 18.18 -4.56
C PHE A 188 6.15 16.92 -3.70
N SER A 189 5.30 16.97 -2.68
CA SER A 189 4.92 15.78 -1.92
C SER A 189 3.92 14.96 -2.74
N ALA A 190 4.19 13.68 -2.93
CA ALA A 190 3.28 12.79 -3.65
C ALA A 190 2.00 12.59 -2.85
N LEU A 191 0.86 12.62 -3.56
CA LEU A 191 -0.40 12.15 -3.02
C LEU A 191 -0.39 10.62 -2.89
N THR A 192 -1.32 10.09 -2.10
CA THR A 192 -1.66 8.68 -2.01
C THR A 192 -2.11 8.12 -3.36
N ASP A 193 -2.10 6.79 -3.53
CA ASP A 193 -2.49 6.16 -4.81
C ASP A 193 -3.95 6.52 -5.23
N ASP A 194 -4.85 6.79 -4.28
CA ASP A 194 -6.22 7.27 -4.51
C ASP A 194 -6.33 8.79 -4.71
N GLN A 195 -5.24 9.54 -4.47
CA GLN A 195 -5.07 10.97 -4.70
C GLN A 195 -5.87 11.88 -3.74
N ASP A 196 -6.22 11.39 -2.55
CA ASP A 196 -7.04 12.14 -1.59
C ASP A 196 -6.20 12.96 -0.58
N ALA A 197 -4.94 12.58 -0.32
CA ALA A 197 -4.07 13.28 0.63
C ALA A 197 -2.57 13.07 0.33
N PRO A 198 -1.65 13.91 0.86
CA PRO A 198 -0.22 13.63 0.82
C PRO A 198 0.12 12.30 1.51
N ALA A 199 0.93 11.47 0.86
CA ALA A 199 1.37 10.19 1.44
C ALA A 199 2.24 10.43 2.69
N PHE A 200 1.97 9.66 3.75
CA PHE A 200 2.74 9.67 5.00
C PHE A 200 3.67 8.47 5.00
N VAL A 201 4.97 8.69 5.10
CA VAL A 201 5.98 7.62 5.07
C VAL A 201 6.95 7.76 6.24
N LEU A 202 7.70 6.71 6.53
CA LEU A 202 8.55 6.64 7.70
C LEU A 202 9.82 7.47 7.54
N HIS A 203 10.14 8.21 8.60
CA HIS A 203 11.34 9.00 8.74
C HIS A 203 12.01 8.70 10.08
N VAL A 204 13.32 8.90 10.13
CA VAL A 204 14.12 8.90 11.37
C VAL A 204 14.84 10.22 11.53
N MET A 205 15.07 10.65 12.77
CA MET A 205 15.86 11.85 13.10
C MET A 205 16.67 11.64 14.38
N GLU A 206 17.69 12.47 14.57
CA GLU A 206 18.41 12.55 15.83
C GLU A 206 17.53 13.10 16.96
N ALA A 207 17.90 12.82 18.21
CA ALA A 207 17.15 13.25 19.40
C ALA A 207 16.96 14.78 19.51
N ASP A 208 17.77 15.56 18.80
CA ASP A 208 17.71 17.02 18.74
C ASP A 208 16.94 17.58 17.54
N GLY A 209 16.31 16.71 16.74
CA GLY A 209 15.54 17.06 15.55
C GLY A 209 16.37 17.31 14.29
N SER A 210 17.68 17.03 14.32
CA SER A 210 18.55 17.09 13.15
C SER A 210 18.61 15.75 12.38
N ASP A 211 19.27 15.76 11.22
CA ASP A 211 19.45 14.59 10.32
C ASP A 211 18.16 13.79 10.04
N ILE A 212 17.08 14.49 9.70
CA ILE A 212 15.83 13.83 9.29
C ILE A 212 16.06 13.08 7.97
N ARG A 213 15.88 11.76 7.98
CA ARG A 213 16.06 10.85 6.84
C ARG A 213 14.80 10.04 6.60
N GLN A 214 14.33 10.05 5.35
CA GLN A 214 13.27 9.16 4.89
C GLN A 214 13.79 7.72 4.76
N ILE A 215 13.06 6.76 5.31
CA ILE A 215 13.42 5.34 5.35
C ILE A 215 12.40 4.42 4.65
N SER A 216 11.19 4.90 4.36
CA SER A 216 10.22 4.19 3.50
C SER A 216 9.68 5.05 2.36
N PHE A 217 9.24 4.38 1.28
CA PHE A 217 8.95 4.97 -0.03
C PHE A 217 7.65 4.45 -0.65
N ASN A 218 6.67 4.07 0.18
CA ASN A 218 5.34 3.69 -0.30
C ASN A 218 4.70 4.84 -1.12
N GLN A 219 3.73 4.51 -1.97
CA GLN A 219 2.89 5.50 -2.66
C GLN A 219 1.60 5.84 -1.90
N SER A 220 1.27 5.06 -0.88
CA SER A 220 0.25 5.40 0.11
C SER A 220 0.90 5.53 1.50
N HIS A 221 0.16 5.29 2.58
CA HIS A 221 0.68 5.53 3.93
C HIS A 221 1.51 4.36 4.49
N ASP A 222 2.54 4.71 5.28
CA ASP A 222 3.19 3.89 6.30
C ASP A 222 3.01 4.60 7.66
N LEU A 223 2.15 4.06 8.54
CA LEU A 223 1.60 4.71 9.73
C LEU A 223 1.94 3.98 11.04
N ASN A 224 1.83 4.71 12.15
CA ASN A 224 1.89 4.18 13.51
C ASN A 224 3.14 3.31 13.80
N PRO A 225 4.37 3.82 13.54
CA PRO A 225 5.57 3.05 13.81
C PRO A 225 5.75 2.81 15.31
N THR A 226 6.16 1.59 15.65
CA THR A 226 6.58 1.19 16.99
C THR A 226 7.84 0.34 16.90
N VAL A 227 8.63 0.27 17.97
CA VAL A 227 9.91 -0.45 17.96
C VAL A 227 9.75 -1.77 18.71
N LEU A 228 9.92 -2.87 17.99
CA LEU A 228 9.90 -4.22 18.55
C LEU A 228 11.16 -4.50 19.37
N ASN A 229 11.09 -5.40 20.34
CA ASN A 229 12.20 -5.85 21.18
C ASN A 229 13.43 -6.31 20.38
N ASN A 230 13.25 -6.80 19.16
CA ASN A 230 14.33 -7.19 18.25
C ASN A 230 15.02 -6.01 17.54
N GLY A 231 14.57 -4.77 17.79
CA GLY A 231 15.13 -3.54 17.23
C GLY A 231 14.53 -3.08 15.90
N ARG A 232 13.68 -3.90 15.28
CA ARG A 232 12.98 -3.52 14.04
C ARG A 232 11.79 -2.62 14.36
N ILE A 233 11.44 -1.77 13.40
CA ILE A 233 10.27 -0.92 13.46
C ILE A 233 9.10 -1.71 12.86
N LEU A 234 8.03 -1.92 13.62
CA LEU A 234 6.73 -2.42 13.16
C LEU A 234 5.84 -1.23 12.83
N PHE A 235 5.05 -1.31 11.75
CA PHE A 235 4.16 -0.23 11.34
C PHE A 235 3.00 -0.79 10.48
N ASN A 236 1.96 0.03 10.29
CA ASN A 236 0.87 -0.23 9.36
C ASN A 236 1.24 0.29 7.97
N ARG A 237 1.18 -0.55 6.95
CA ARG A 237 1.34 -0.17 5.55
C ARG A 237 -0.01 -0.23 4.86
N TRP A 238 -0.36 0.83 4.14
CA TRP A 238 -1.48 0.84 3.23
C TRP A 238 -1.00 0.47 1.83
N ASP A 239 -1.31 -0.75 1.39
CA ASP A 239 -1.11 -1.18 0.02
C ASP A 239 -2.39 -0.84 -0.77
N ASN A 240 -2.31 0.19 -1.63
CA ASN A 240 -3.46 0.71 -2.39
C ASN A 240 -3.26 0.67 -3.94
N ALA A 241 -2.12 0.15 -4.39
CA ALA A 241 -1.78 0.15 -5.80
C ALA A 241 -2.73 -0.74 -6.64
N ALA A 242 -3.09 -0.28 -7.84
CA ALA A 242 -3.85 -1.07 -8.81
C ALA A 242 -5.22 -1.59 -8.33
N GLY A 243 -5.85 -0.89 -7.36
CA GLY A 243 -7.16 -1.25 -6.82
C GLY A 243 -7.13 -2.29 -5.69
N VAL A 244 -5.94 -2.60 -5.16
CA VAL A 244 -5.80 -3.21 -3.83
C VAL A 244 -6.20 -2.17 -2.77
N ASP A 245 -6.74 -2.61 -1.64
CA ASP A 245 -6.99 -1.73 -0.49
C ASP A 245 -6.82 -2.53 0.81
N ARG A 246 -5.58 -2.56 1.32
CA ARG A 246 -5.20 -3.40 2.46
C ARG A 246 -4.31 -2.63 3.44
N LEU A 247 -4.67 -2.65 4.72
CA LEU A 247 -3.86 -2.11 5.82
C LEU A 247 -3.26 -3.25 6.62
N SER A 248 -1.97 -3.52 6.39
CA SER A 248 -1.29 -4.69 6.93
C SER A 248 -0.07 -4.31 7.74
N LEU A 249 0.42 -5.23 8.56
CA LEU A 249 1.60 -4.99 9.39
C LEU A 249 2.87 -5.36 8.65
N TYR A 250 3.83 -4.43 8.66
CA TYR A 250 5.17 -4.60 8.08
C TYR A 250 6.25 -4.26 9.10
N THR A 251 7.45 -4.77 8.87
CA THR A 251 8.64 -4.41 9.64
C THR A 251 9.76 -3.89 8.74
N ILE A 252 10.58 -3.01 9.28
CA ILE A 252 11.75 -2.43 8.60
C ILE A 252 12.88 -2.20 9.61
N LYS A 253 14.14 -2.16 9.17
CA LYS A 253 15.25 -1.76 10.05
C LYS A 253 15.31 -0.24 10.20
N PRO A 254 15.95 0.29 11.27
CA PRO A 254 16.09 1.73 11.50
C PRO A 254 16.77 2.52 10.36
N ASP A 255 17.54 1.86 9.50
CA ASP A 255 18.19 2.46 8.33
C ASP A 255 17.32 2.45 7.05
N GLY A 256 16.14 1.82 7.11
CA GLY A 256 15.20 1.62 6.00
C GLY A 256 15.41 0.36 5.18
N SER A 257 16.43 -0.46 5.51
CA SER A 257 16.68 -1.71 4.79
C SER A 257 15.80 -2.85 5.31
N ASP A 258 15.72 -3.92 4.54
CA ASP A 258 15.00 -5.14 4.91
C ASP A 258 13.52 -4.83 5.22
N LEU A 259 12.83 -4.14 4.31
CA LEU A 259 11.37 -4.03 4.39
C LEU A 259 10.74 -5.42 4.24
N SER A 260 9.93 -5.84 5.20
CA SER A 260 9.37 -7.18 5.28
C SER A 260 7.90 -7.11 5.69
N PHE A 261 7.04 -7.82 4.97
CA PHE A 261 5.70 -8.14 5.45
C PHE A 261 5.80 -8.86 6.81
N HIS A 262 4.85 -8.58 7.70
CA HIS A 262 4.78 -9.19 9.03
C HIS A 262 3.49 -9.99 9.23
N TYR A 263 2.32 -9.35 9.07
CA TYR A 263 1.03 -9.98 9.34
C TYR A 263 -0.15 -9.28 8.63
N GLY A 264 -1.11 -10.08 8.16
CA GLY A 264 -2.48 -9.66 7.93
C GLY A 264 -2.82 -9.13 6.53
N TYR A 265 -2.05 -9.48 5.49
CA TYR A 265 -2.34 -9.01 4.12
C TYR A 265 -3.68 -9.55 3.59
N HIS A 266 -4.09 -10.73 4.04
CA HIS A 266 -5.39 -11.34 3.71
C HIS A 266 -6.38 -11.33 4.88
N SER A 267 -6.05 -10.63 5.97
CA SER A 267 -6.82 -10.67 7.23
C SER A 267 -7.64 -9.40 7.50
N GLN A 268 -8.00 -8.67 6.43
CA GLN A 268 -8.73 -7.40 6.53
C GLN A 268 -10.19 -7.61 6.96
N GLU A 269 -10.82 -8.73 6.58
CA GLU A 269 -12.23 -9.04 6.87
C GLU A 269 -12.42 -9.77 8.21
N THR A 270 -11.66 -9.37 9.24
CA THR A 270 -11.70 -10.00 10.58
C THR A 270 -12.54 -9.26 11.61
N GLY A 271 -13.27 -8.21 11.19
CA GLY A 271 -14.23 -7.50 12.04
C GLY A 271 -15.51 -8.31 12.31
N THR A 272 -16.41 -7.72 13.08
CA THR A 272 -17.75 -8.26 13.36
C THR A 272 -18.47 -8.61 12.05
N GLU A 273 -19.06 -9.81 11.98
CA GLU A 273 -19.74 -10.34 10.78
C GLU A 273 -18.88 -10.28 9.50
N ASN A 274 -17.56 -10.51 9.63
CA ASN A 274 -16.58 -10.41 8.54
C ASN A 274 -16.52 -9.02 7.87
N SER A 275 -16.83 -7.97 8.63
CA SER A 275 -16.60 -6.59 8.18
C SER A 275 -15.11 -6.29 8.06
N ILE A 276 -14.78 -5.28 7.24
CA ILE A 276 -13.41 -4.78 7.10
C ILE A 276 -12.98 -4.13 8.42
N ALA A 277 -11.82 -4.54 8.91
CA ALA A 277 -11.19 -3.99 10.10
C ALA A 277 -9.68 -3.82 9.88
N THR A 278 -9.09 -2.88 10.62
CA THR A 278 -7.68 -2.54 10.56
C THR A 278 -6.97 -2.77 11.90
N PHE A 279 -5.67 -3.04 11.85
CA PHE A 279 -4.79 -3.24 12.99
C PHE A 279 -4.29 -1.90 13.55
N SER A 280 -5.18 -1.13 14.19
CA SER A 280 -4.84 0.21 14.68
C SER A 280 -3.92 0.17 15.90
N LYS A 281 -3.00 1.15 15.98
CA LYS A 281 -2.02 1.37 17.06
C LYS A 281 -1.33 0.07 17.54
N PRO A 282 -0.63 -0.67 16.64
CA PRO A 282 -0.03 -1.96 16.97
C PRO A 282 1.17 -1.80 17.90
N ARG A 283 1.26 -2.64 18.94
CA ARG A 283 2.35 -2.58 19.95
C ARG A 283 2.72 -3.97 20.46
N GLU A 284 4.00 -4.22 20.71
CA GLU A 284 4.45 -5.50 21.26
C GLU A 284 4.11 -5.59 22.75
N MET A 285 3.58 -6.74 23.18
CA MET A 285 3.32 -7.07 24.58
C MET A 285 4.55 -7.71 25.23
N PRO A 286 4.63 -7.76 26.58
CA PRO A 286 5.74 -8.40 27.28
C PRO A 286 5.99 -9.87 26.92
N ASP A 287 4.99 -10.56 26.36
CA ASP A 287 5.08 -11.96 25.92
C ASP A 287 5.47 -12.14 24.44
N GLY A 288 5.68 -11.04 23.72
CA GLY A 288 6.09 -11.00 22.31
C GLY A 288 4.94 -11.03 21.30
N ARG A 289 3.68 -11.18 21.73
CA ARG A 289 2.52 -11.00 20.83
C ARG A 289 2.29 -9.51 20.56
N LEU A 290 1.56 -9.19 19.50
CA LEU A 290 1.17 -7.82 19.19
C LEU A 290 -0.22 -7.53 19.72
N LEU A 291 -0.35 -6.47 20.50
CA LEU A 291 -1.63 -5.87 20.87
C LEU A 291 -2.05 -4.86 19.80
N VAL A 292 -3.27 -4.98 19.31
CA VAL A 292 -3.86 -4.03 18.36
C VAL A 292 -5.27 -3.64 18.82
N ASN A 293 -5.69 -2.45 18.41
CA ASN A 293 -7.10 -2.08 18.44
C ASN A 293 -7.72 -2.42 17.09
N LEU A 294 -8.53 -3.48 17.05
CA LEU A 294 -9.21 -3.92 15.84
C LEU A 294 -10.49 -3.11 15.67
N ARG A 295 -10.55 -2.25 14.64
CA ARG A 295 -11.68 -1.36 14.38
C ARG A 295 -11.90 -1.14 12.88
N SER A 296 -13.05 -0.61 12.49
CA SER A 296 -13.25 -0.10 11.12
C SER A 296 -12.16 0.93 10.76
N PRO A 297 -11.60 0.91 9.53
CA PRO A 297 -10.58 1.87 9.12
C PRO A 297 -11.11 3.32 9.06
N ALA A 298 -12.40 3.51 8.80
CA ALA A 298 -13.04 4.82 8.79
C ALA A 298 -14.45 4.77 9.39
N GLY A 299 -14.91 5.91 9.92
CA GLY A 299 -16.29 6.11 10.36
C GLY A 299 -16.40 6.67 11.78
N VAL A 300 -17.61 6.62 12.34
CA VAL A 300 -17.93 7.21 13.65
C VAL A 300 -17.62 6.30 14.83
N SER A 301 -17.19 5.05 14.60
CA SER A 301 -16.74 4.15 15.67
C SER A 301 -15.33 4.53 16.11
N TYR A 302 -15.22 5.49 17.03
CA TYR A 302 -13.97 5.90 17.68
C TYR A 302 -13.24 4.76 18.42
N GLY A 303 -13.86 3.58 18.55
CA GLY A 303 -13.27 2.41 19.18
C GLY A 303 -13.67 1.11 18.51
N GLY A 304 -13.04 0.04 18.97
CA GLY A 304 -13.24 -1.35 18.53
C GLY A 304 -12.76 -2.33 19.59
N ASP A 305 -12.39 -3.53 19.17
CA ASP A 305 -11.97 -4.61 20.05
C ASP A 305 -10.46 -4.56 20.36
N LEU A 306 -10.05 -5.20 21.45
CA LEU A 306 -8.64 -5.46 21.77
C LEU A 306 -8.28 -6.87 21.30
N VAL A 307 -7.34 -6.95 20.36
CA VAL A 307 -6.91 -8.21 19.75
C VAL A 307 -5.43 -8.43 20.00
N ALA A 308 -5.08 -9.65 20.38
CA ALA A 308 -3.70 -10.11 20.42
C ALA A 308 -3.39 -10.97 19.19
N ILE A 309 -2.35 -10.58 18.46
CA ILE A 309 -1.85 -11.25 17.25
C ILE A 309 -0.58 -12.02 17.58
N ASP A 310 -0.54 -13.30 17.22
CA ASP A 310 0.68 -14.12 17.24
C ASP A 310 1.40 -14.03 15.88
N GLY A 311 2.00 -12.86 15.65
CA GLY A 311 2.79 -12.59 14.46
C GLY A 311 4.11 -13.37 14.41
N ILE A 312 4.46 -14.14 15.44
CA ILE A 312 5.67 -14.97 15.45
C ILE A 312 5.39 -16.28 14.70
N ASN A 313 4.25 -16.91 14.97
CA ASN A 313 3.92 -18.22 14.40
C ASN A 313 3.01 -18.12 13.17
N TYR A 314 2.31 -17.00 12.98
CA TYR A 314 1.35 -16.82 11.90
C TYR A 314 1.62 -15.53 11.13
N SER A 315 1.29 -15.55 9.84
CA SER A 315 1.29 -14.39 8.94
C SER A 315 -0.11 -13.90 8.59
N GLU A 316 -1.13 -14.71 8.86
CA GLU A 316 -2.54 -14.43 8.60
C GLU A 316 -3.41 -14.93 9.77
N ALA A 317 -4.65 -14.45 9.83
CA ALA A 317 -5.57 -14.68 10.94
C ALA A 317 -6.14 -16.10 10.96
N TYR A 318 -6.36 -16.69 9.79
CA TYR A 318 -7.04 -17.97 9.63
C TYR A 318 -6.07 -19.13 9.38
N SER A 319 -6.48 -20.35 9.72
CA SER A 319 -5.67 -21.55 9.56
C SER A 319 -5.61 -22.06 8.12
N GLU A 320 -6.58 -21.67 7.29
CA GLU A 320 -6.68 -22.01 5.87
C GLU A 320 -6.81 -20.73 5.04
N ALA A 321 -6.43 -20.79 3.77
CA ALA A 321 -6.44 -19.65 2.88
C ALA A 321 -7.86 -19.19 2.51
N GLY A 322 -8.01 -17.93 2.09
CA GLY A 322 -9.28 -17.31 1.74
C GLY A 322 -10.13 -16.93 2.96
N GLY A 323 -9.51 -16.80 4.14
CA GLY A 323 -10.22 -16.54 5.39
C GLY A 323 -11.04 -17.74 5.89
N GLU A 324 -10.66 -18.97 5.52
CA GLU A 324 -11.36 -20.20 5.89
C GLU A 324 -10.73 -20.90 7.11
N GLY A 325 -11.50 -21.77 7.76
CA GLY A 325 -11.03 -22.56 8.90
C GLY A 325 -11.11 -21.83 10.25
N ASP A 326 -10.18 -22.16 11.16
CA ASP A 326 -10.18 -21.62 12.51
C ASP A 326 -9.38 -20.31 12.57
N LEU A 327 -9.85 -19.33 13.36
CA LEU A 327 -9.10 -18.12 13.69
C LEU A 327 -7.97 -18.47 14.66
N VAL A 328 -6.73 -18.49 14.17
CA VAL A 328 -5.55 -18.98 14.91
C VAL A 328 -4.44 -17.93 15.05
N GLY A 329 -4.31 -17.02 14.09
CA GLY A 329 -3.27 -15.98 14.08
C GLY A 329 -3.57 -14.82 15.01
N GLN A 330 -4.84 -14.64 15.39
CA GLN A 330 -5.29 -13.59 16.29
C GLN A 330 -6.46 -14.05 17.17
N HIS A 331 -6.68 -13.36 18.28
CA HIS A 331 -7.86 -13.54 19.11
C HIS A 331 -8.18 -12.26 19.89
N SER A 332 -9.47 -12.05 20.14
CA SER A 332 -9.91 -11.06 21.11
C SER A 332 -9.36 -11.41 22.49
N ILE A 333 -8.84 -10.39 23.17
CA ILE A 333 -8.47 -10.46 24.59
C ILE A 333 -9.49 -9.73 25.47
N SER A 334 -10.55 -9.18 24.89
CA SER A 334 -11.67 -8.67 25.68
C SER A 334 -12.37 -9.82 26.38
N PHE A 335 -12.66 -9.69 27.67
CA PHE A 335 -13.33 -10.74 28.44
C PHE A 335 -14.84 -10.85 28.16
N ALA A 336 -15.38 -9.94 27.33
CA ALA A 336 -16.72 -9.99 26.78
C ALA A 336 -16.69 -9.46 25.33
N GLU A 337 -17.71 -9.81 24.55
CA GLU A 337 -17.80 -9.52 23.12
C GLU A 337 -17.82 -8.01 22.83
N VAL A 338 -17.01 -7.60 21.85
CA VAL A 338 -16.92 -6.23 21.35
C VAL A 338 -17.16 -6.23 19.85
N THR A 339 -18.05 -5.36 19.38
CA THR A 339 -18.32 -5.19 17.95
C THR A 339 -17.41 -4.13 17.33
N THR A 340 -17.09 -4.27 16.04
CA THR A 340 -16.16 -3.40 15.29
C THR A 340 -16.79 -2.70 14.09
N ASP A 341 -18.05 -3.02 13.78
CA ASP A 341 -18.81 -2.55 12.61
C ASP A 341 -19.75 -1.37 12.92
N GLY A 342 -19.63 -0.78 14.11
CA GLY A 342 -20.50 0.31 14.57
C GLY A 342 -21.85 -0.15 15.10
N THR A 343 -22.14 -1.46 15.12
CA THR A 343 -23.32 -1.99 15.82
C THR A 343 -23.15 -1.94 17.33
N LEU A 344 -24.21 -2.26 18.06
CA LEU A 344 -24.23 -2.20 19.52
C LEU A 344 -23.23 -3.19 20.15
N SER A 345 -22.17 -2.67 20.75
CA SER A 345 -21.22 -3.45 21.55
C SER A 345 -21.61 -3.46 23.02
N TYR A 346 -22.25 -4.53 23.53
CA TYR A 346 -22.71 -4.58 24.94
C TYR A 346 -21.58 -4.45 25.97
N HIS A 347 -20.36 -4.93 25.66
CA HIS A 347 -19.21 -4.73 26.54
C HIS A 347 -18.68 -3.29 26.51
N GLY A 348 -19.15 -2.45 25.59
CA GLY A 348 -18.51 -1.18 25.27
C GLY A 348 -17.41 -1.35 24.21
N THR A 349 -16.70 -0.28 23.92
CA THR A 349 -15.63 -0.26 22.90
C THR A 349 -14.36 0.35 23.46
N PHE A 350 -13.23 0.03 22.84
CA PHE A 350 -11.91 0.53 23.23
C PHE A 350 -11.36 1.44 22.14
N SER A 351 -10.87 2.64 22.47
CA SER A 351 -10.21 3.52 21.48
C SER A 351 -8.71 3.30 21.42
N ALA A 352 -8.10 2.84 22.52
CA ALA A 352 -6.67 2.59 22.64
C ALA A 352 -6.35 1.68 23.84
N ALA A 353 -5.22 0.99 23.78
CA ALA A 353 -4.69 0.20 24.89
C ALA A 353 -3.16 0.26 24.97
N TRP A 354 -2.63 0.18 26.19
CA TRP A 354 -1.21 0.21 26.49
C TRP A 354 -0.87 -0.90 27.50
N PRO A 355 0.03 -1.86 27.17
CA PRO A 355 0.39 -2.92 28.09
C PRO A 355 1.28 -2.41 29.24
N PHE A 356 1.08 -2.97 30.43
CA PHE A 356 2.04 -2.84 31.53
C PHE A 356 3.17 -3.87 31.37
N TYR A 357 4.39 -3.51 31.78
CA TYR A 357 5.60 -4.35 31.66
C TYR A 357 6.02 -4.96 33.00
N ASP A 358 5.04 -5.22 33.85
CA ASP A 358 5.21 -5.70 35.23
C ASP A 358 5.04 -7.22 35.38
N GLY A 359 4.87 -7.93 34.26
CA GLY A 359 4.64 -9.38 34.20
C GLY A 359 3.21 -9.81 34.52
N THR A 360 2.24 -8.88 34.47
CA THR A 360 0.80 -9.15 34.60
C THR A 360 0.07 -9.04 33.25
N SER A 361 -1.19 -9.44 33.22
CA SER A 361 -2.14 -9.28 32.10
C SER A 361 -2.84 -7.92 32.11
N ARG A 362 -2.26 -6.92 32.80
CA ARG A 362 -2.88 -5.61 32.92
C ARG A 362 -2.57 -4.73 31.71
N LEU A 363 -3.59 -4.00 31.28
CA LEU A 363 -3.54 -2.98 30.25
C LEU A 363 -4.07 -1.67 30.85
N LEU A 364 -3.50 -0.56 30.42
CA LEU A 364 -4.12 0.76 30.53
C LEU A 364 -4.96 0.96 29.27
N VAL A 365 -6.28 1.09 29.44
CA VAL A 365 -7.20 1.15 28.30
C VAL A 365 -8.03 2.42 28.34
N SER A 366 -8.30 2.97 27.16
CA SER A 366 -9.38 3.90 26.98
C SER A 366 -10.63 3.13 26.55
N TRP A 367 -11.68 3.19 27.37
CA TRP A 367 -12.90 2.39 27.21
C TRP A 367 -14.15 3.22 27.43
N SER A 368 -15.14 3.04 26.55
CA SER A 368 -16.47 3.62 26.64
C SER A 368 -17.50 2.55 26.92
N GLU A 369 -18.35 2.77 27.93
CA GLU A 369 -19.52 1.93 28.16
C GLU A 369 -20.52 2.06 27.00
N CYS A 370 -21.26 0.99 26.73
CA CYS A 370 -22.37 1.01 25.79
C CYS A 370 -23.52 1.84 26.33
N ARG A 371 -23.95 2.86 25.57
CA ARG A 371 -25.05 3.76 25.96
C ARG A 371 -25.97 4.04 24.79
N ILE A 372 -27.25 4.17 25.08
CA ILE A 372 -28.30 4.50 24.10
C ILE A 372 -29.09 5.72 24.54
N VAL A 373 -29.66 6.43 23.57
CA VAL A 373 -30.62 7.52 23.77
C VAL A 373 -32.03 6.93 23.80
N GLU A 374 -32.77 7.15 24.88
CA GLU A 374 -34.19 6.79 24.93
C GLU A 374 -35.02 7.74 24.04
N GLU A 375 -35.67 7.22 23.00
CA GLU A 375 -36.43 8.02 22.02
C GLU A 375 -37.54 8.88 22.65
N GLU A 376 -38.24 8.36 23.68
CA GLU A 376 -39.37 9.07 24.30
C GLU A 376 -38.94 10.19 25.27
N THR A 377 -37.76 10.07 25.88
CA THR A 377 -37.32 10.91 27.00
C THR A 377 -36.08 11.73 26.69
N GLU A 378 -35.37 11.40 25.61
CA GLU A 378 -34.03 11.89 25.26
C GLU A 378 -32.99 11.67 26.37
N LEU A 379 -33.25 10.73 27.29
CA LEU A 379 -32.34 10.42 28.38
C LEU A 379 -31.30 9.37 27.94
N LEU A 380 -30.07 9.58 28.40
CA LEU A 380 -28.99 8.61 28.25
C LEU A 380 -29.14 7.48 29.27
N ARG A 381 -29.03 6.24 28.81
CA ARG A 381 -28.94 5.07 29.68
C ARG A 381 -27.92 4.05 29.16
N PRO A 382 -27.36 3.20 30.05
CA PRO A 382 -26.60 2.03 29.62
C PRO A 382 -27.42 1.14 28.69
N CYS A 383 -26.75 0.48 27.75
CA CYS A 383 -27.38 -0.51 26.89
C CYS A 383 -28.03 -1.61 27.73
N PRO A 384 -29.26 -2.03 27.39
CA PRO A 384 -29.89 -3.16 28.08
C PRO A 384 -29.11 -4.45 27.79
N GLU A 385 -29.26 -5.48 28.62
CA GLU A 385 -28.61 -6.79 28.36
C GLU A 385 -29.14 -7.47 27.09
N THR A 386 -30.36 -7.11 26.65
CA THR A 386 -30.98 -7.60 25.41
C THR A 386 -31.87 -6.52 24.81
N ILE A 387 -31.82 -6.34 23.50
CA ILE A 387 -32.75 -5.50 22.73
C ILE A 387 -33.78 -6.37 22.03
N GLY A 388 -35.03 -5.92 21.94
CA GLY A 388 -36.08 -6.64 21.21
C GLY A 388 -35.81 -6.64 19.70
N GLU A 389 -36.18 -7.70 18.98
CA GLU A 389 -35.94 -7.85 17.53
C GLU A 389 -36.52 -6.71 16.64
N GLU A 390 -37.45 -5.90 17.17
CA GLU A 390 -38.07 -4.76 16.47
C GLU A 390 -37.57 -3.37 16.97
N GLU A 391 -36.67 -3.33 17.94
CA GLU A 391 -36.11 -2.07 18.48
C GLU A 391 -34.80 -1.71 17.76
N GLU A 392 -34.77 -0.55 17.09
CA GLU A 392 -33.55 0.05 16.55
C GLU A 392 -33.05 1.13 17.53
N PRO A 393 -32.12 0.81 18.46
CA PRO A 393 -31.62 1.79 19.41
C PRO A 393 -30.78 2.85 18.73
N VAL A 394 -30.93 4.10 19.16
CA VAL A 394 -29.99 5.18 18.80
C VAL A 394 -28.83 5.15 19.80
N LEU A 395 -27.62 4.90 19.31
CA LEU A 395 -26.40 4.98 20.12
C LEU A 395 -26.20 6.41 20.64
N ALA A 396 -25.82 6.53 21.90
CA ALA A 396 -25.36 7.81 22.43
C ALA A 396 -23.91 8.06 22.02
N ASP A 397 -23.48 9.32 22.11
CA ASP A 397 -22.07 9.68 21.94
C ASP A 397 -21.17 8.83 22.87
N PRO A 398 -19.97 8.45 22.43
CA PRO A 398 -19.07 7.66 23.25
C PRO A 398 -18.57 8.46 24.46
N LEU A 399 -18.26 7.76 25.56
CA LEU A 399 -17.76 8.33 26.80
C LEU A 399 -16.52 7.56 27.26
N PHE A 400 -15.43 7.73 26.52
CA PHE A 400 -14.18 7.04 26.78
C PHE A 400 -13.49 7.56 28.04
N GLY A 401 -13.50 6.76 29.11
CA GLY A 401 -12.69 6.98 30.31
C GLY A 401 -11.38 6.19 30.28
N LEU A 402 -10.53 6.38 31.27
CA LEU A 402 -9.25 5.66 31.41
C LEU A 402 -9.34 4.61 32.51
N TRP A 403 -8.95 3.37 32.21
CA TRP A 403 -9.14 2.22 33.08
C TRP A 403 -7.90 1.33 33.14
N ILE A 404 -7.68 0.66 34.27
CA ILE A 404 -6.82 -0.53 34.33
C ILE A 404 -7.71 -1.73 33.99
N TYR A 405 -7.35 -2.46 32.95
CA TYR A 405 -8.07 -3.64 32.46
C TYR A 405 -7.18 -4.87 32.63
N ASP A 406 -7.66 -5.89 33.32
CA ASP A 406 -6.98 -7.19 33.44
C ASP A 406 -7.79 -8.22 32.66
N TYR A 407 -7.27 -8.59 31.49
CA TYR A 407 -7.98 -9.47 30.56
C TYR A 407 -8.00 -10.94 31.01
N GLU A 408 -7.05 -11.39 31.83
CA GLU A 408 -7.08 -12.75 32.39
C GLU A 408 -7.96 -12.82 33.64
N ALA A 409 -7.91 -11.81 34.50
CA ALA A 409 -8.73 -11.77 35.71
C ALA A 409 -10.19 -11.39 35.44
N GLY A 410 -10.48 -10.78 34.28
CA GLY A 410 -11.82 -10.31 33.93
C GLY A 410 -12.25 -9.09 34.74
N THR A 411 -11.32 -8.16 35.01
CA THR A 411 -11.59 -7.00 35.87
C THR A 411 -11.22 -5.68 35.21
N GLN A 412 -11.97 -4.63 35.54
CA GLN A 412 -11.70 -3.26 35.12
C GLN A 412 -11.79 -2.31 36.32
N LEU A 413 -10.83 -1.40 36.45
CA LEU A 413 -10.77 -0.40 37.52
C LEU A 413 -10.67 1.01 36.91
N PRO A 414 -11.59 1.94 37.22
CA PRO A 414 -11.53 3.29 36.68
C PRO A 414 -10.38 4.08 37.30
N ILE A 415 -9.60 4.73 36.43
CA ILE A 415 -8.64 5.76 36.79
C ILE A 415 -9.28 7.13 36.57
N ILE A 416 -9.85 7.34 35.38
CA ILE A 416 -10.53 8.57 34.98
C ILE A 416 -11.93 8.22 34.49
N VAL A 417 -12.93 8.89 35.05
CA VAL A 417 -14.29 8.87 34.53
C VAL A 417 -14.43 10.08 33.62
N ALA A 418 -14.80 9.85 32.35
CA ALA A 418 -15.00 10.94 31.40
C ALA A 418 -16.30 11.71 31.67
N GLU A 419 -16.33 12.98 31.27
CA GLU A 419 -17.49 13.86 31.32
C GLU A 419 -18.20 13.90 29.96
N GLU A 420 -19.51 14.18 29.93
CA GLU A 420 -20.25 14.25 28.65
C GLU A 420 -19.66 15.31 27.72
N GLY A 421 -19.48 14.95 26.45
CA GLY A 421 -18.81 15.78 25.47
C GLY A 421 -17.29 15.66 25.45
N GLU A 422 -16.70 14.90 26.39
CA GLU A 422 -15.26 14.64 26.45
C GLU A 422 -14.92 13.17 26.20
N MET A 423 -13.72 12.93 25.71
CA MET A 423 -13.13 11.60 25.63
C MET A 423 -11.66 11.60 26.04
N ILE A 424 -11.23 10.51 26.68
CA ILE A 424 -9.81 10.16 26.76
C ILE A 424 -9.48 9.36 25.50
N SER A 425 -8.73 9.91 24.55
CA SER A 425 -8.50 9.20 23.29
C SER A 425 -7.41 8.12 23.41
N GLU A 426 -6.42 8.34 24.26
CA GLU A 426 -5.33 7.40 24.54
C GLU A 426 -4.66 7.66 25.88
N GLY A 427 -3.96 6.66 26.41
CA GLY A 427 -3.17 6.76 27.63
C GLY A 427 -1.97 5.83 27.62
N VAL A 428 -0.88 6.25 28.26
CA VAL A 428 0.40 5.55 28.31
C VAL A 428 0.95 5.52 29.73
N ALA A 429 1.70 4.47 30.05
CA ALA A 429 2.44 4.37 31.30
C ALA A 429 3.91 4.73 31.10
N LEU A 430 4.43 5.60 31.97
CA LEU A 430 5.85 5.93 32.06
C LEU A 430 6.57 4.91 32.96
N GLU A 431 6.41 3.63 32.62
CA GLU A 431 7.02 2.49 33.28
C GLU A 431 8.36 2.16 32.61
N PRO A 432 9.45 1.92 33.37
CA PRO A 432 10.68 1.38 32.80
C PRO A 432 10.45 -0.05 32.27
N HIS A 433 10.87 -0.31 31.05
CA HIS A 433 10.78 -1.61 30.41
C HIS A 433 12.12 -2.00 29.75
N THR A 434 12.14 -3.19 29.14
CA THR A 434 13.32 -3.66 28.41
C THR A 434 13.56 -2.75 27.21
N GLU A 435 14.76 -2.19 27.12
CA GLU A 435 15.18 -1.43 25.95
C GLU A 435 15.28 -2.37 24.73
N PRO A 436 14.70 -2.00 23.58
CA PRO A 436 14.79 -2.83 22.39
C PRO A 436 16.23 -3.02 21.91
N THR A 437 16.46 -4.07 21.13
CA THR A 437 17.79 -4.36 20.59
C THR A 437 18.27 -3.25 19.67
N TYR A 438 19.48 -2.72 19.89
CA TYR A 438 20.07 -1.75 18.99
C TYR A 438 20.52 -2.40 17.68
N ILE A 439 20.03 -1.87 16.55
CA ILE A 439 20.49 -2.22 15.20
C ILE A 439 21.29 -1.02 14.65
N PRO A 440 22.61 -1.13 14.46
CA PRO A 440 23.42 -0.04 13.92
C PRO A 440 23.15 0.18 12.43
N ASP A 441 23.25 1.43 12.00
CA ASP A 441 23.27 1.77 10.58
C ASP A 441 24.53 1.15 9.92
N PRO A 442 24.41 0.59 8.71
CA PRO A 442 25.52 -0.08 8.04
C PRO A 442 26.57 0.95 7.60
N ILE A 443 27.85 0.58 7.75
CA ILE A 443 28.98 1.42 7.30
C ILE A 443 29.35 1.03 5.86
N PRO A 444 29.26 1.96 4.88
CA PRO A 444 29.65 1.68 3.50
C PRO A 444 31.12 1.26 3.37
N GLY A 445 31.38 0.20 2.62
CA GLY A 445 32.70 -0.43 2.44
C GLY A 445 33.13 -1.34 3.59
N ILE A 446 32.32 -1.49 4.64
CA ILE A 446 32.54 -2.44 5.74
C ILE A 446 31.37 -3.43 5.81
N ASP A 447 30.16 -2.92 6.01
CA ASP A 447 28.96 -3.74 6.21
C ASP A 447 28.15 -3.92 4.90
N VAL A 448 28.16 -2.90 4.05
CA VAL A 448 27.54 -2.89 2.71
C VAL A 448 28.55 -2.46 1.66
N ASP A 449 28.30 -2.81 0.40
CA ASP A 449 29.18 -2.43 -0.71
C ASP A 449 29.18 -0.90 -0.92
N GLY A 450 30.35 -0.27 -0.78
CA GLY A 450 30.50 1.18 -0.90
C GLY A 450 30.27 1.70 -2.33
N ASP A 451 30.52 0.87 -3.36
CA ASP A 451 30.30 1.24 -4.75
C ASP A 451 28.80 1.30 -5.05
N LEU A 452 28.02 0.34 -4.52
CA LEU A 452 26.55 0.35 -4.64
C LEU A 452 25.92 1.56 -3.94
N VAL A 453 26.45 1.92 -2.75
CA VAL A 453 26.01 3.12 -2.03
C VAL A 453 26.32 4.39 -2.83
N GLN A 454 27.52 4.49 -3.41
CA GLN A 454 27.91 5.63 -4.23
C GLN A 454 27.07 5.75 -5.51
N GLU A 455 26.71 4.61 -6.11
CA GLU A 455 25.83 4.52 -7.28
C GLU A 455 24.34 4.74 -6.94
N SER A 456 23.96 4.80 -5.66
CA SER A 456 22.57 4.88 -5.19
C SER A 456 21.69 3.72 -5.69
N VAL A 457 22.21 2.49 -5.61
CA VAL A 457 21.52 1.27 -6.05
C VAL A 457 21.55 0.19 -4.96
N GLY A 458 20.57 -0.71 -5.00
CA GLY A 458 20.59 -2.00 -4.29
C GLY A 458 20.61 -3.17 -5.28
N ILE A 459 20.70 -4.41 -4.79
CA ILE A 459 20.64 -5.63 -5.60
C ILE A 459 19.32 -6.35 -5.35
N LEU A 460 18.56 -6.60 -6.42
CA LEU A 460 17.47 -7.56 -6.42
C LEU A 460 18.02 -8.94 -6.84
N ASP A 461 17.85 -9.95 -5.99
CA ASP A 461 18.30 -11.34 -6.20
C ASP A 461 17.09 -12.29 -6.11
N VAL A 462 16.69 -12.87 -7.24
CA VAL A 462 15.57 -13.82 -7.33
C VAL A 462 16.14 -15.20 -7.66
N ARG A 463 15.89 -16.20 -6.81
CA ARG A 463 16.46 -17.54 -7.01
C ARG A 463 15.90 -18.23 -8.26
N SER A 464 14.59 -18.15 -8.49
CA SER A 464 13.99 -18.48 -9.78
C SER A 464 12.62 -17.84 -9.95
N VAL A 465 12.34 -17.26 -11.11
CA VAL A 465 10.98 -16.79 -11.45
C VAL A 465 9.97 -17.94 -11.71
N TYR A 466 10.44 -19.19 -11.71
CA TYR A 466 9.62 -20.39 -11.86
C TYR A 466 9.38 -21.12 -10.53
N ASP A 467 9.92 -20.58 -9.44
CA ASP A 467 9.57 -20.97 -8.09
C ASP A 467 8.33 -20.17 -7.69
N PHE A 468 7.17 -20.81 -7.59
CA PHE A 468 5.94 -20.19 -7.09
C PHE A 468 5.61 -20.82 -5.75
N ASP A 469 5.74 -20.03 -4.67
CA ASP A 469 5.52 -20.49 -3.29
C ASP A 469 6.25 -21.80 -2.95
N GLY A 470 7.51 -21.92 -3.35
CA GLY A 470 8.34 -23.11 -3.08
C GLY A 470 8.10 -24.26 -4.06
N GLU A 471 7.24 -24.10 -5.06
CA GLU A 471 6.94 -25.10 -6.09
C GLU A 471 7.58 -24.78 -7.44
N ASP A 472 8.18 -25.79 -8.08
CA ASP A 472 8.68 -25.68 -9.45
C ASP A 472 7.54 -25.87 -10.46
N ILE A 473 7.13 -24.77 -11.11
CA ILE A 473 6.01 -24.78 -12.08
C ILE A 473 6.44 -25.07 -13.52
N ALA A 474 7.75 -25.12 -13.81
CA ALA A 474 8.25 -25.12 -15.20
C ALA A 474 9.32 -26.19 -15.49
N GLY A 475 9.79 -26.92 -14.48
CA GLY A 475 10.88 -27.88 -14.59
C GLY A 475 12.24 -27.18 -14.68
N ILE A 476 12.63 -26.46 -13.62
CA ILE A 476 13.81 -25.58 -13.58
C ILE A 476 15.10 -26.30 -14.00
N GLU A 477 15.32 -27.53 -13.51
CA GLU A 477 16.52 -28.31 -13.88
C GLU A 477 16.60 -28.59 -15.38
N THR A 478 15.44 -28.79 -16.03
CA THR A 478 15.36 -29.02 -17.48
C THR A 478 15.64 -27.72 -18.24
N LEU A 479 15.04 -26.61 -17.81
CA LEU A 479 15.25 -25.30 -18.42
C LEU A 479 16.70 -24.79 -18.28
N ALA A 480 17.36 -25.16 -17.17
CA ALA A 480 18.73 -24.78 -16.88
C ALA A 480 19.77 -25.49 -17.78
N ASP A 481 19.44 -26.66 -18.34
CA ASP A 481 20.34 -27.45 -19.18
C ASP A 481 20.21 -27.07 -20.66
N PRO A 482 21.19 -26.34 -21.24
CA PRO A 482 21.11 -25.92 -22.63
C PRO A 482 21.12 -27.10 -23.62
N ALA A 483 21.57 -28.31 -23.25
CA ALA A 483 21.50 -29.47 -24.14
C ALA A 483 20.07 -29.98 -24.33
N ILE A 484 19.16 -29.63 -23.41
CA ILE A 484 17.76 -30.07 -23.40
C ILE A 484 16.84 -28.94 -23.85
N THR A 485 17.07 -27.73 -23.34
CA THR A 485 16.22 -26.55 -23.61
C THR A 485 17.02 -25.46 -24.31
N THR A 486 16.57 -25.04 -25.48
CA THR A 486 17.10 -23.87 -26.20
C THR A 486 16.55 -22.59 -25.61
N ALA A 487 17.21 -21.45 -25.84
CA ALA A 487 16.74 -20.17 -25.34
C ALA A 487 15.28 -19.87 -25.76
N ASP A 488 14.90 -20.17 -27.00
CA ASP A 488 13.56 -19.91 -27.54
C ASP A 488 12.45 -20.81 -26.95
N GLU A 489 12.82 -21.90 -26.29
CA GLU A 489 11.88 -22.78 -25.59
C GLU A 489 11.63 -22.32 -24.14
N ARG A 490 12.38 -21.34 -23.63
CA ARG A 490 12.19 -20.79 -22.27
C ARG A 490 11.08 -19.72 -22.27
N PRO A 491 10.03 -19.87 -21.45
CA PRO A 491 8.94 -18.88 -21.39
C PRO A 491 9.38 -17.49 -20.91
N ALA A 492 10.07 -17.43 -19.77
CA ALA A 492 10.52 -16.20 -19.14
C ALA A 492 11.91 -15.85 -19.69
N ARG A 493 12.05 -14.64 -20.24
CA ARG A 493 13.29 -14.23 -20.92
C ARG A 493 13.92 -13.01 -20.26
N PHE A 494 13.11 -12.06 -19.80
CA PHE A 494 13.60 -10.84 -19.15
C PHE A 494 12.76 -10.47 -17.95
N LEU A 495 13.39 -9.80 -16.98
CA LEU A 495 12.71 -9.11 -15.91
C LEU A 495 12.69 -7.62 -16.25
N ARG A 496 11.49 -7.04 -16.30
CA ARG A 496 11.25 -5.62 -16.44
C ARG A 496 11.01 -5.00 -15.07
N ILE A 497 11.66 -3.87 -14.79
CA ILE A 497 11.46 -3.08 -13.58
C ILE A 497 10.65 -1.84 -13.93
N VAL A 498 9.57 -1.60 -13.19
CA VAL A 498 8.62 -0.49 -13.41
C VAL A 498 8.54 0.34 -12.14
N LYS A 499 8.56 1.65 -12.26
CA LYS A 499 8.47 2.62 -11.16
C LYS A 499 7.10 3.28 -11.15
N ALA A 500 6.55 3.54 -9.97
CA ALA A 500 5.38 4.40 -9.80
C ALA A 500 5.73 5.86 -10.12
N VAL A 501 4.78 6.59 -10.70
CA VAL A 501 4.91 8.04 -10.91
C VAL A 501 4.09 8.77 -9.85
N ALA A 502 4.79 9.54 -9.02
CA ALA A 502 4.19 10.40 -8.03
C ALA A 502 3.27 11.45 -8.69
N ILE A 503 2.10 11.65 -8.08
CA ILE A 503 1.10 12.63 -8.51
C ILE A 503 1.15 13.82 -7.54
N PRO A 504 1.27 15.07 -8.04
CA PRO A 504 1.20 16.27 -7.21
C PRO A 504 -0.25 16.59 -6.80
N ASP A 505 -0.41 17.51 -5.85
CA ASP A 505 -1.69 18.18 -5.62
C ASP A 505 -2.06 19.16 -6.75
N ASP A 506 -3.32 19.60 -6.75
CA ASP A 506 -3.88 20.49 -7.77
C ASP A 506 -3.29 21.91 -7.70
N ASP A 507 -2.72 22.32 -6.55
CA ASP A 507 -2.03 23.62 -6.41
C ASP A 507 -0.71 23.65 -7.20
N ILE A 508 -0.04 22.49 -7.31
CA ILE A 508 1.17 22.32 -8.12
C ILE A 508 0.81 22.04 -9.58
N LEU A 509 -0.15 21.14 -9.84
CA LEU A 509 -0.61 20.81 -11.19
C LEU A 509 -2.01 20.19 -11.20
N ASP A 510 -2.99 20.98 -11.64
CA ASP A 510 -4.34 20.54 -11.98
C ASP A 510 -4.40 20.01 -13.43
N PHE A 511 -4.87 18.78 -13.62
CA PHE A 511 -5.02 18.13 -14.95
C PHE A 511 -6.18 17.13 -14.98
N ASP A 512 -6.89 17.06 -16.12
CA ASP A 512 -8.06 16.19 -16.26
C ASP A 512 -7.73 14.70 -16.06
N GLY A 513 -8.59 13.99 -15.34
CA GLY A 513 -8.44 12.57 -15.02
C GLY A 513 -8.39 11.63 -16.24
N SER A 514 -8.81 12.09 -17.42
CA SER A 514 -8.62 11.37 -18.69
C SER A 514 -7.14 11.13 -19.03
N ALA A 515 -6.21 11.91 -18.46
CA ALA A 515 -4.78 11.71 -18.64
C ALA A 515 -4.29 10.33 -18.15
N PHE A 516 -4.92 9.77 -17.12
CA PHE A 516 -4.63 8.41 -16.67
C PHE A 516 -5.08 7.34 -17.68
N GLY A 517 -5.96 7.69 -18.62
CA GLY A 517 -6.52 6.77 -19.61
C GLY A 517 -7.70 5.94 -19.09
N ARG A 518 -7.94 4.77 -19.69
CA ARG A 518 -9.09 3.90 -19.42
C ARG A 518 -9.19 3.43 -17.97
N ASN A 519 -8.05 3.24 -17.29
CA ASN A 519 -8.02 2.70 -15.93
C ASN A 519 -7.15 3.54 -15.00
N ARG A 520 -7.76 4.54 -14.34
CA ARG A 520 -7.10 5.42 -13.36
C ARG A 520 -6.45 4.65 -12.21
N ARG A 521 -7.00 3.51 -11.80
CA ARG A 521 -6.50 2.72 -10.66
C ARG A 521 -5.09 2.17 -10.88
N GLN A 522 -4.63 2.02 -12.12
CA GLN A 522 -3.26 1.55 -12.39
C GLN A 522 -2.19 2.61 -12.10
N GLY A 523 -2.58 3.87 -11.95
CA GLY A 523 -1.66 5.00 -11.81
C GLY A 523 -0.82 5.23 -13.08
N MET A 524 0.04 6.25 -13.05
CA MET A 524 1.06 6.48 -14.09
C MET A 524 2.34 5.71 -13.77
N ARG A 525 3.02 5.18 -14.79
CA ARG A 525 4.20 4.31 -14.59
C ARG A 525 5.31 4.55 -15.61
N GLU A 526 6.53 4.30 -15.17
CA GLU A 526 7.74 4.43 -15.97
C GLU A 526 8.54 3.12 -15.98
N ILE A 527 9.14 2.76 -17.11
CA ILE A 527 9.99 1.57 -17.20
C ILE A 527 11.42 1.96 -16.88
N LEU A 528 12.00 1.41 -15.81
CA LEU A 528 13.41 1.66 -15.46
C LEU A 528 14.36 0.87 -16.36
N GLY A 529 13.96 -0.31 -16.81
CA GLY A 529 14.69 -1.11 -17.76
C GLY A 529 14.51 -2.61 -17.57
N TYR A 530 15.39 -3.36 -18.21
CA TYR A 530 15.35 -4.80 -18.34
C TYR A 530 16.65 -5.46 -17.88
N THR A 531 16.54 -6.71 -17.45
CA THR A 531 17.68 -7.62 -17.27
C THR A 531 17.32 -9.03 -17.78
N PRO A 532 18.26 -9.77 -18.39
CA PRO A 532 18.01 -11.14 -18.81
C PRO A 532 17.77 -12.08 -17.63
N ILE A 533 16.75 -12.93 -17.75
CA ILE A 533 16.51 -14.06 -16.85
C ILE A 533 17.41 -15.22 -17.29
N GLN A 534 18.18 -15.78 -16.35
CA GLN A 534 19.11 -16.87 -16.64
C GLN A 534 18.36 -18.20 -16.89
N PRO A 535 19.00 -19.23 -17.47
CA PRO A 535 18.32 -20.47 -17.85
C PRO A 535 17.57 -21.19 -16.72
N ASP A 536 18.07 -21.12 -15.49
CA ASP A 536 17.40 -21.64 -14.28
C ASP A 536 16.29 -20.71 -13.73
N GLY A 537 15.94 -19.65 -14.45
CA GLY A 537 14.97 -18.65 -14.03
C GLY A 537 15.51 -17.61 -13.06
N SER A 538 16.79 -17.66 -12.67
CA SER A 538 17.36 -16.73 -11.68
C SER A 538 17.61 -15.33 -12.24
N VAL A 539 17.55 -14.33 -11.37
CA VAL A 539 17.86 -12.92 -11.67
C VAL A 539 18.72 -12.34 -10.56
N ARG A 540 19.74 -11.56 -10.93
CA ARG A 540 20.52 -10.75 -10.00
C ARG A 540 20.91 -9.45 -10.69
N VAL A 541 20.44 -8.32 -10.18
CA VAL A 541 20.56 -7.02 -10.89
C VAL A 541 20.60 -5.83 -9.94
N LYS A 542 21.35 -4.79 -10.31
CA LYS A 542 21.30 -3.47 -9.65
C LYS A 542 19.98 -2.76 -9.98
N VAL A 543 19.27 -2.30 -8.96
CA VAL A 543 18.03 -1.50 -9.06
C VAL A 543 18.24 -0.17 -8.34
N PRO A 544 17.74 0.97 -8.87
CA PRO A 544 17.84 2.23 -8.15
C PRO A 544 17.23 2.14 -6.74
N ALA A 545 17.94 2.69 -5.77
CA ALA A 545 17.49 2.71 -4.38
C ALA A 545 16.55 3.90 -4.11
N ASP A 546 15.86 3.86 -2.97
CA ASP A 546 14.98 4.93 -2.48
C ASP A 546 13.80 5.26 -3.40
N ILE A 547 13.35 4.29 -4.20
CA ILE A 547 12.17 4.43 -5.08
C ILE A 547 11.22 3.25 -4.89
N PRO A 548 9.89 3.47 -5.03
CA PRO A 548 8.93 2.39 -5.19
C PRO A 548 9.03 1.77 -6.58
N PHE A 549 9.19 0.46 -6.65
CA PHE A 549 9.17 -0.25 -7.92
C PHE A 549 8.42 -1.58 -7.83
N ALA A 550 7.95 -2.03 -8.98
CA ALA A 550 7.35 -3.33 -9.23
C ALA A 550 8.14 -4.08 -10.30
N ILE A 551 7.90 -5.40 -10.38
CA ILE A 551 8.57 -6.29 -11.32
C ILE A 551 7.57 -6.89 -12.31
N SER A 552 8.04 -7.20 -13.51
CA SER A 552 7.26 -7.94 -14.52
C SER A 552 8.15 -8.94 -15.22
N VAL A 553 7.76 -10.21 -15.20
CA VAL A 553 8.41 -11.26 -15.99
C VAL A 553 7.85 -11.20 -17.40
N VAL A 554 8.74 -11.10 -18.40
CA VAL A 554 8.36 -10.94 -19.81
C VAL A 554 9.01 -11.99 -20.72
N ASP A 555 8.34 -12.26 -21.84
CA ASP A 555 8.81 -13.14 -22.91
C ASP A 555 9.91 -12.51 -23.78
N ALA A 556 10.29 -13.19 -24.87
CA ALA A 556 11.31 -12.74 -25.81
C ALA A 556 10.92 -11.45 -26.56
N GLU A 557 9.61 -11.21 -26.70
CA GLU A 557 9.03 -10.06 -27.36
C GLU A 557 8.75 -8.88 -26.41
N GLY A 558 9.01 -9.05 -25.11
CA GLY A 558 8.80 -8.03 -24.08
C GLY A 558 7.39 -7.97 -23.51
N LYS A 559 6.54 -8.98 -23.75
CA LYS A 559 5.18 -9.06 -23.21
C LYS A 559 5.18 -9.74 -21.86
N ARG A 560 4.41 -9.22 -20.91
CA ARG A 560 4.22 -9.81 -19.60
C ARG A 560 3.55 -11.19 -19.71
N ILE A 561 4.10 -12.18 -19.01
CA ILE A 561 3.61 -13.57 -19.04
C ILE A 561 3.03 -14.06 -17.70
N PHE A 562 3.21 -13.30 -16.62
CA PHE A 562 2.61 -13.57 -15.32
C PHE A 562 1.72 -12.40 -14.89
N GLU A 563 0.99 -12.60 -13.79
CA GLU A 563 0.22 -11.53 -13.17
C GLU A 563 1.10 -10.33 -12.83
N GLN A 564 0.48 -9.15 -12.80
CA GLN A 564 1.17 -7.93 -12.47
C GLN A 564 1.50 -7.87 -10.98
N HIS A 565 2.74 -7.51 -10.65
CA HIS A 565 3.12 -7.27 -9.26
C HIS A 565 2.53 -5.92 -8.79
N ASN A 566 1.45 -5.97 -8.02
CA ASN A 566 0.71 -4.79 -7.54
C ASN A 566 1.14 -4.33 -6.14
N ASN A 567 2.38 -4.59 -5.74
CA ASN A 567 2.96 -4.11 -4.50
C ASN A 567 4.23 -3.31 -4.78
N TRP A 568 4.47 -2.25 -4.00
CA TRP A 568 5.66 -1.41 -4.14
C TRP A 568 6.82 -1.95 -3.31
N LEU A 569 7.82 -2.52 -3.98
CA LEU A 569 9.11 -2.86 -3.38
C LEU A 569 9.97 -1.60 -3.25
N GLN A 570 10.91 -1.63 -2.32
CA GLN A 570 11.96 -0.63 -2.18
C GLN A 570 13.28 -1.32 -1.80
N LEU A 571 14.39 -0.66 -2.12
CA LEU A 571 15.71 -1.00 -1.59
C LEU A 571 16.42 0.26 -1.11
N ARG A 572 17.27 0.12 -0.10
CA ARG A 572 18.25 1.12 0.31
C ARG A 572 19.56 0.98 -0.47
N PRO A 573 20.36 2.05 -0.59
CA PRO A 573 21.66 1.96 -1.24
C PRO A 573 22.55 0.89 -0.58
N GLY A 574 23.11 -0.02 -1.38
CA GLY A 574 23.93 -1.14 -0.90
C GLY A 574 23.15 -2.34 -0.35
N GLU A 575 21.82 -2.28 -0.26
CA GLU A 575 20.99 -3.39 0.18
C GLU A 575 20.99 -4.54 -0.84
N VAL A 576 20.92 -5.77 -0.36
CA VAL A 576 20.62 -6.96 -1.19
C VAL A 576 19.28 -7.53 -0.75
N ARG A 577 18.26 -7.44 -1.61
CA ARG A 577 16.95 -8.03 -1.39
C ARG A 577 16.87 -9.38 -2.12
N SER A 578 16.71 -10.45 -1.36
CA SER A 578 16.60 -11.82 -1.90
C SER A 578 15.16 -12.32 -1.88
N CYS A 579 14.71 -12.91 -2.97
CA CYS A 579 13.43 -13.60 -3.11
C CYS A 579 13.68 -15.04 -3.56
N ASN A 580 12.97 -16.02 -2.99
CA ASN A 580 13.04 -17.40 -3.48
C ASN A 580 12.37 -17.50 -4.86
N GLY A 581 11.22 -16.86 -5.03
CA GLY A 581 10.52 -16.85 -6.31
C GLY A 581 9.35 -15.87 -6.35
N CYS A 582 8.34 -16.21 -7.14
CA CYS A 582 7.10 -15.47 -7.33
C CYS A 582 5.96 -16.07 -6.48
N HIS A 583 4.81 -15.40 -6.47
CA HIS A 583 3.58 -15.81 -5.80
C HIS A 583 2.38 -15.23 -6.58
N THR A 584 1.19 -15.73 -6.31
CA THR A 584 -0.07 -15.18 -6.86
C THR A 584 -0.73 -14.22 -5.86
N SER A 585 -1.66 -13.38 -6.33
CA SER A 585 -2.37 -12.43 -5.44
C SER A 585 -3.17 -13.09 -4.33
N GLU A 586 -3.56 -14.35 -4.51
CA GLU A 586 -4.36 -15.14 -3.57
C GLU A 586 -3.50 -16.01 -2.64
N SER A 587 -2.17 -15.93 -2.75
CA SER A 587 -1.27 -16.72 -1.93
C SER A 587 -1.12 -16.13 -0.53
N GLU A 588 -1.52 -16.89 0.48
CA GLU A 588 -1.32 -16.56 1.90
C GLU A 588 0.00 -17.09 2.47
N VAL A 589 0.85 -17.68 1.63
CA VAL A 589 2.21 -18.05 2.04
C VAL A 589 2.97 -16.77 2.36
N ALA A 590 3.63 -16.76 3.53
CA ALA A 590 4.42 -15.61 3.95
C ALA A 590 5.53 -15.28 2.93
N HIS A 591 5.29 -14.24 2.12
CA HIS A 591 6.24 -13.75 1.14
C HIS A 591 7.02 -12.54 1.67
N GLY A 592 8.31 -12.45 1.33
CA GLY A 592 9.18 -11.35 1.76
C GLY A 592 9.53 -11.36 3.26
N ARG A 593 9.17 -12.43 3.98
CA ARG A 593 9.43 -12.66 5.40
C ARG A 593 10.38 -13.85 5.60
N ALA A 594 11.65 -13.54 5.84
CA ALA A 594 12.74 -14.54 5.79
C ALA A 594 12.64 -15.68 6.82
N ASP A 595 11.96 -15.48 7.96
CA ASP A 595 11.76 -16.47 9.02
C ASP A 595 10.57 -17.41 8.76
N MET A 596 9.67 -17.05 7.85
CA MET A 596 8.47 -17.84 7.50
C MET A 596 8.40 -18.27 6.03
N GLN A 597 9.38 -17.86 5.22
CA GLN A 597 9.44 -18.25 3.81
C GLN A 597 9.56 -19.77 3.64
N LEU A 598 8.93 -20.30 2.59
CA LEU A 598 9.12 -21.68 2.17
C LEU A 598 10.53 -21.88 1.59
N GLU A 599 11.01 -23.13 1.66
CA GLU A 599 12.25 -23.52 1.00
C GLU A 599 12.12 -23.30 -0.51
N SER A 600 13.16 -22.74 -1.12
CA SER A 600 13.15 -22.53 -2.58
C SER A 600 13.07 -23.86 -3.33
N ALA A 601 12.25 -23.89 -4.38
CA ALA A 601 12.16 -24.97 -5.35
C ALA A 601 13.51 -25.21 -6.04
N TRP A 602 14.30 -24.14 -6.22
CA TRP A 602 15.61 -24.19 -6.86
C TRP A 602 16.76 -24.01 -5.86
N LYS A 603 17.48 -25.10 -5.60
CA LYS A 603 18.63 -25.12 -4.70
C LYS A 603 19.91 -24.55 -5.31
N GLY A 604 19.91 -24.24 -6.60
CA GLY A 604 21.12 -23.82 -7.32
C GLY A 604 22.06 -24.99 -7.61
N ALA A 605 23.33 -24.68 -7.87
CA ALA A 605 24.31 -25.67 -8.28
C ALA A 605 24.48 -26.81 -7.25
N PRO A 606 24.48 -28.08 -7.68
CA PRO A 606 24.51 -29.22 -6.76
C PRO A 606 25.90 -29.48 -6.15
N THR A 607 26.97 -28.92 -6.72
CA THR A 607 28.36 -29.12 -6.28
C THR A 607 29.23 -27.92 -6.59
N SER A 608 30.27 -27.72 -5.78
CA SER A 608 31.28 -26.66 -5.98
C SER A 608 32.30 -26.95 -7.08
N ALA A 609 32.86 -25.88 -7.63
CA ALA A 609 33.93 -25.87 -8.64
C ALA A 609 33.60 -26.69 -9.91
N ALA A 610 32.33 -26.68 -10.32
CA ALA A 610 31.85 -27.35 -11.52
C ALA A 610 30.89 -26.44 -12.29
N PRO A 611 30.88 -26.48 -13.64
CA PRO A 611 29.82 -25.82 -14.40
C PRO A 611 28.48 -26.52 -14.15
N PHE A 612 27.39 -25.78 -14.41
CA PHE A 612 26.07 -26.39 -14.58
C PHE A 612 26.09 -27.42 -15.74
N ALA A 613 25.10 -28.30 -15.79
CA ALA A 613 25.04 -29.35 -16.80
C ALA A 613 25.11 -28.74 -18.22
N ASN A 614 26.06 -29.20 -19.02
CA ASN A 614 26.26 -28.79 -20.42
C ASN A 614 26.49 -27.29 -20.67
N THR A 615 26.86 -26.54 -19.63
CA THR A 615 27.20 -25.11 -19.76
C THR A 615 28.70 -24.89 -19.98
N GLU A 616 29.05 -23.66 -20.37
CA GLU A 616 30.41 -23.21 -20.66
C GLU A 616 31.39 -23.63 -19.54
N PRO A 617 32.43 -24.43 -19.83
CA PRO A 617 33.31 -25.01 -18.80
C PRO A 617 34.08 -23.98 -17.94
N ALA A 618 34.13 -22.72 -18.37
CA ALA A 618 34.75 -21.63 -17.62
C ALA A 618 33.85 -21.06 -16.51
N LEU A 619 32.53 -21.26 -16.61
CA LEU A 619 31.54 -20.80 -15.63
C LEU A 619 31.39 -21.83 -14.51
N GLN A 620 32.36 -21.85 -13.59
CA GLN A 620 32.37 -22.78 -12.46
C GLN A 620 31.55 -22.24 -11.30
N ALA A 621 30.44 -22.93 -11.00
CA ALA A 621 29.53 -22.63 -9.90
C ALA A 621 30.07 -23.10 -8.55
N GLU A 622 29.67 -22.41 -7.48
CA GLU A 622 29.78 -22.92 -6.11
C GLU A 622 28.46 -23.57 -5.67
N MET A 623 28.53 -24.58 -4.80
CA MET A 623 27.32 -25.29 -4.34
C MET A 623 26.29 -24.30 -3.74
N GLY A 624 25.04 -24.37 -4.19
CA GLY A 624 23.95 -23.51 -3.74
C GLY A 624 23.73 -22.24 -4.59
N GLU A 625 24.70 -21.88 -5.43
CA GLU A 625 24.69 -20.69 -6.28
C GLU A 625 23.70 -20.86 -7.44
N THR A 626 22.90 -19.83 -7.74
CA THR A 626 22.08 -19.79 -8.96
C THR A 626 22.90 -19.36 -10.17
N MET A 627 22.39 -19.54 -11.39
CA MET A 627 23.09 -19.11 -12.60
C MET A 627 23.33 -17.60 -12.62
N ALA A 628 22.40 -16.78 -12.11
CA ALA A 628 22.55 -15.33 -12.00
C ALA A 628 23.61 -14.93 -10.97
N GLN A 629 23.64 -15.59 -9.80
CA GLN A 629 24.66 -15.37 -8.78
C GLN A 629 26.06 -15.74 -9.30
N LEU A 630 26.18 -16.88 -9.99
CA LEU A 630 27.42 -17.29 -10.67
C LEU A 630 27.88 -16.23 -11.66
N LEU A 631 26.96 -15.77 -12.52
CA LEU A 631 27.30 -14.76 -13.52
C LEU A 631 27.81 -13.48 -12.83
N ALA A 632 27.08 -12.96 -11.85
CA ALA A 632 27.45 -11.77 -11.08
C ALA A 632 28.83 -11.92 -10.41
N ARG A 633 29.14 -13.09 -9.84
CA ARG A 633 30.47 -13.34 -9.24
C ARG A 633 31.61 -13.32 -10.25
N ILE A 634 31.37 -13.76 -11.49
CA ILE A 634 32.41 -13.86 -12.54
C ILE A 634 32.57 -12.56 -13.31
N VAL A 635 31.47 -11.88 -13.65
CA VAL A 635 31.47 -10.68 -14.52
C VAL A 635 31.26 -9.38 -13.76
N GLY A 636 30.81 -9.44 -12.50
CA GLY A 636 30.38 -8.30 -11.69
C GLY A 636 28.87 -8.10 -11.69
N GLU A 637 28.38 -7.30 -10.73
CA GLU A 637 26.96 -6.94 -10.64
C GLU A 637 26.55 -6.07 -11.83
N VAL A 638 25.52 -6.50 -12.56
CA VAL A 638 25.04 -5.83 -13.77
C VAL A 638 23.89 -4.88 -13.45
N GLY A 639 23.87 -3.73 -14.14
CA GLY A 639 22.74 -2.81 -14.12
C GLY A 639 21.64 -3.21 -15.11
N LEU A 640 20.51 -2.52 -15.01
CA LEU A 640 19.44 -2.59 -16.00
C LEU A 640 19.89 -2.03 -17.34
N LYS A 641 19.13 -2.35 -18.39
CA LYS A 641 19.29 -1.81 -19.75
C LYS A 641 17.97 -1.26 -20.25
N GLY A 642 18.00 -0.15 -20.99
CA GLY A 642 16.80 0.37 -21.65
C GLY A 642 16.28 -0.56 -22.76
N ASP A 643 17.19 -1.29 -23.42
CA ASP A 643 16.87 -2.22 -24.50
C ASP A 643 16.85 -3.68 -24.05
N ILE A 644 16.05 -4.48 -24.77
CA ILE A 644 15.97 -5.92 -24.58
C ILE A 644 17.10 -6.57 -25.40
N HIS A 645 18.11 -7.06 -24.70
CA HIS A 645 19.27 -7.71 -25.30
C HIS A 645 19.58 -9.04 -24.61
N PHE A 646 19.58 -10.12 -25.38
CA PHE A 646 20.01 -11.45 -24.94
C PHE A 646 21.19 -11.93 -25.78
N SER A 647 22.17 -12.53 -25.09
CA SER A 647 23.23 -13.30 -25.71
C SER A 647 23.46 -14.60 -24.94
N ASP A 648 23.77 -15.68 -25.67
CA ASP A 648 23.98 -16.99 -25.06
C ASP A 648 25.40 -17.11 -24.48
N VAL A 649 25.51 -16.84 -23.19
CA VAL A 649 26.73 -17.01 -22.41
C VAL A 649 26.85 -18.39 -21.76
N TRP A 650 25.83 -19.25 -21.88
CA TRP A 650 25.72 -20.47 -21.10
C TRP A 650 26.05 -21.73 -21.88
N THR A 651 25.60 -21.86 -23.12
CA THR A 651 25.75 -23.10 -23.88
C THR A 651 27.22 -23.42 -24.18
N ASP A 652 27.69 -24.62 -23.82
CA ASP A 652 28.99 -25.13 -24.26
C ASP A 652 28.97 -25.40 -25.79
N PRO A 653 29.80 -24.70 -26.59
CA PRO A 653 29.92 -24.91 -28.04
C PRO A 653 30.31 -26.34 -28.44
N ALA A 654 30.91 -27.11 -27.52
CA ALA A 654 31.24 -28.52 -27.72
C ALA A 654 30.02 -29.45 -27.60
N VAL A 655 28.97 -29.02 -26.91
CA VAL A 655 27.70 -29.76 -26.77
C VAL A 655 26.76 -29.41 -27.92
N ARG A 656 26.52 -28.12 -28.17
CA ARG A 656 25.76 -27.63 -29.33
C ARG A 656 26.14 -26.19 -29.70
N ALA A 657 25.66 -25.70 -30.83
CA ALA A 657 25.82 -24.30 -31.18
C ALA A 657 25.05 -23.40 -30.19
N LYS A 658 25.64 -22.24 -29.88
CA LYS A 658 25.00 -21.20 -29.08
C LYS A 658 23.71 -20.70 -29.72
N ASP A 659 22.75 -20.34 -28.89
CA ASP A 659 21.49 -19.75 -29.32
C ASP A 659 21.70 -18.39 -29.99
N THR A 660 20.72 -18.00 -30.80
CA THR A 660 20.77 -16.72 -31.53
C THR A 660 20.55 -15.57 -30.57
N ASP A 661 21.35 -14.51 -30.72
CA ASP A 661 21.18 -13.27 -29.95
C ASP A 661 19.81 -12.62 -30.26
N ILE A 662 19.20 -12.01 -29.25
CA ILE A 662 18.01 -11.18 -29.41
C ILE A 662 18.42 -9.73 -29.14
N SER A 663 18.00 -8.83 -30.03
CA SER A 663 18.17 -7.39 -29.85
C SER A 663 16.89 -6.70 -30.31
N LEU A 664 16.08 -6.24 -29.37
CA LEU A 664 14.95 -5.36 -29.63
C LEU A 664 15.30 -3.99 -29.06
N THR A 665 15.59 -3.03 -29.93
CA THR A 665 16.05 -1.69 -29.52
C THR A 665 15.07 -0.61 -29.93
N TYR A 666 14.93 0.43 -29.10
CA TYR A 666 14.21 1.64 -29.50
C TYR A 666 14.89 2.37 -30.66
N ALA A 667 16.19 2.17 -30.90
CA ALA A 667 16.88 2.76 -32.04
C ALA A 667 16.33 2.28 -33.40
N ASP A 668 15.60 1.15 -33.43
CA ASP A 668 14.96 0.62 -34.63
C ASP A 668 13.58 1.26 -34.90
N LEU A 669 13.04 2.05 -33.97
CA LEU A 669 11.78 2.77 -34.19
C LEU A 669 11.95 3.83 -35.28
N LEU A 670 10.95 3.91 -36.14
CA LEU A 670 10.83 4.97 -37.16
C LEU A 670 10.00 6.17 -36.66
N THR A 671 9.36 6.02 -35.50
CA THR A 671 8.65 7.06 -34.75
C THR A 671 9.52 7.55 -33.59
N GLU A 672 8.99 8.47 -32.79
CA GLU A 672 9.69 8.96 -31.60
C GLU A 672 9.94 7.84 -30.59
N ILE A 673 11.11 7.87 -29.94
CA ILE A 673 11.51 6.88 -28.93
C ILE A 673 11.07 7.35 -27.54
N PRO A 674 10.63 6.45 -26.64
CA PRO A 674 10.09 6.83 -25.33
C PRO A 674 11.16 7.05 -24.26
N ALA A 675 12.44 7.16 -24.63
CA ALA A 675 13.55 7.21 -23.69
C ALA A 675 14.67 8.14 -24.18
N PRO A 676 15.43 8.79 -23.27
CA PRO A 676 16.63 9.53 -23.66
C PRO A 676 17.65 8.62 -24.34
N LEU A 677 18.24 9.07 -25.46
CA LEU A 677 19.23 8.29 -26.22
C LEU A 677 20.41 7.79 -25.36
N VAL A 678 20.84 8.57 -24.36
CA VAL A 678 21.92 8.19 -23.44
C VAL A 678 21.59 6.91 -22.67
N CYS A 679 20.32 6.63 -22.40
CA CYS A 679 19.87 5.47 -21.66
C CYS A 679 19.85 4.18 -22.47
N LEU A 680 19.98 4.27 -23.80
CA LEU A 680 20.15 3.11 -24.68
C LEU A 680 21.60 2.60 -24.65
N ASP A 681 22.56 3.52 -24.62
CA ASP A 681 23.99 3.20 -24.67
C ASP A 681 24.67 3.10 -23.30
N ASN A 682 24.26 3.94 -22.33
CA ASN A 682 24.88 4.09 -21.01
C ASN A 682 23.82 4.27 -19.92
N TRP A 683 23.15 3.16 -19.59
CA TRP A 683 22.15 3.15 -18.53
C TRP A 683 22.73 3.57 -17.16
N ASN A 684 21.98 4.36 -16.40
CA ASN A 684 22.25 4.71 -15.00
C ASN A 684 20.93 4.85 -14.23
N SER A 685 20.98 5.16 -12.93
CA SER A 685 19.79 5.27 -12.07
C SER A 685 18.73 6.28 -12.55
N ASN A 686 19.13 7.26 -13.37
CA ASN A 686 18.27 8.28 -13.94
C ASN A 686 17.80 7.87 -15.35
N CYS A 687 17.72 6.58 -15.65
CA CYS A 687 17.18 6.11 -16.92
C CYS A 687 15.79 5.55 -16.71
N ARG A 688 14.84 6.09 -17.48
CA ARG A 688 13.47 5.61 -17.59
C ARG A 688 12.95 5.77 -19.02
N SER A 689 12.02 4.91 -19.38
CA SER A 689 11.18 5.05 -20.56
C SER A 689 9.79 5.51 -20.14
N VAL A 690 9.30 6.58 -20.77
CA VAL A 690 8.00 7.22 -20.50
C VAL A 690 7.19 7.14 -21.79
N ILE A 691 6.04 6.47 -21.75
CA ILE A 691 5.24 6.21 -22.94
C ILE A 691 3.91 6.96 -22.86
N HIS A 692 3.82 8.09 -23.56
CA HIS A 692 2.56 8.78 -23.85
C HIS A 692 1.91 8.24 -25.12
N TYR A 693 0.60 8.04 -25.09
CA TYR A 693 -0.14 7.50 -26.24
C TYR A 693 -0.01 8.40 -27.48
N GLU A 694 -0.26 9.70 -27.33
CA GLU A 694 -0.24 10.64 -28.46
C GLU A 694 1.13 10.75 -29.11
N GLN A 695 2.20 10.75 -28.31
CA GLN A 695 3.55 10.97 -28.78
C GLN A 695 4.21 9.70 -29.32
N HIS A 696 3.88 8.52 -28.77
CA HIS A 696 4.63 7.30 -29.04
C HIS A 696 3.82 6.21 -29.74
N ILE A 697 2.51 6.11 -29.48
CA ILE A 697 1.66 5.04 -30.02
C ILE A 697 0.89 5.51 -31.24
N GLN A 698 0.20 6.65 -31.17
CA GLN A 698 -0.55 7.20 -32.31
C GLN A 698 0.31 7.33 -33.59
N PRO A 699 1.57 7.81 -33.54
CA PRO A 699 2.37 7.97 -34.75
C PRO A 699 2.69 6.65 -35.46
N ILE A 700 2.65 5.50 -34.77
CA ILE A 700 2.82 4.18 -35.41
C ILE A 700 1.71 3.94 -36.44
N TRP A 701 0.48 4.36 -36.13
CA TRP A 701 -0.70 4.19 -37.00
C TRP A 701 -0.64 5.07 -38.25
N GLU A 702 0.00 6.23 -38.13
CA GLU A 702 0.07 7.26 -39.16
C GLU A 702 1.35 7.17 -40.01
N LEU A 703 2.35 6.43 -39.54
CA LEU A 703 3.65 6.31 -40.19
C LEU A 703 3.48 5.72 -41.62
N PRO A 704 3.88 6.45 -42.68
CA PRO A 704 3.65 6.02 -44.05
C PRO A 704 4.34 4.70 -44.42
N ARG A 705 3.57 3.72 -44.92
CA ARG A 705 4.04 2.38 -45.33
C ARG A 705 3.73 2.10 -46.81
N GLN A 706 4.14 3.01 -47.67
CA GLN A 706 3.90 2.90 -49.10
C GLN A 706 4.94 2.02 -49.79
N VAL A 707 4.48 1.03 -50.55
CA VAL A 707 5.31 0.26 -51.48
C VAL A 707 5.23 0.96 -52.82
N VAL A 708 6.36 1.52 -53.29
CA VAL A 708 6.45 2.21 -54.58
C VAL A 708 7.13 1.35 -55.63
N ASP A 709 6.75 1.53 -56.90
CA ASP A 709 7.44 0.93 -58.03
C ASP A 709 8.74 1.65 -58.38
N ASN A 710 9.48 1.15 -59.37
CA ASN A 710 10.73 1.73 -59.85
C ASN A 710 10.57 3.15 -60.44
N THR A 711 9.35 3.64 -60.64
CA THR A 711 9.04 4.99 -61.12
C THR A 711 8.61 5.94 -60.00
N GLY A 712 8.52 5.45 -58.76
CA GLY A 712 8.03 6.19 -57.60
C GLY A 712 6.50 6.22 -57.49
N THR A 713 5.79 5.39 -58.27
CA THR A 713 4.33 5.27 -58.18
C THR A 713 3.97 4.32 -57.04
N VAL A 714 3.07 4.73 -56.14
CA VAL A 714 2.57 3.89 -55.05
C VAL A 714 1.79 2.69 -55.61
N ILE A 715 2.27 1.48 -55.34
CA ILE A 715 1.64 0.21 -55.70
C ILE A 715 0.69 -0.27 -54.59
N SER A 716 1.09 -0.09 -53.33
CA SER A 716 0.24 -0.35 -52.17
C SER A 716 0.56 0.63 -51.06
N ASP A 717 -0.45 0.94 -50.25
CA ASP A 717 -0.30 1.76 -49.05
C ASP A 717 -0.73 0.93 -47.85
N ASN A 718 0.24 0.49 -47.06
CA ASN A 718 0.02 -0.32 -45.86
C ASN A 718 -0.01 0.55 -44.59
N THR A 719 -0.15 1.87 -44.73
CA THR A 719 -0.31 2.76 -43.56
C THR A 719 -1.59 2.37 -42.84
N CYS A 720 -1.58 2.21 -41.52
CA CYS A 720 -2.71 1.63 -40.79
C CYS A 720 -4.00 2.42 -41.03
N ILE A 721 -3.93 3.76 -40.95
CA ILE A 721 -5.07 4.65 -41.22
C ILE A 721 -5.54 4.64 -42.69
N ALA A 722 -4.77 4.10 -43.64
CA ALA A 722 -5.22 3.94 -45.02
C ALA A 722 -6.35 2.90 -45.14
N CYS A 723 -6.49 1.98 -44.18
CA CYS A 723 -7.60 1.03 -44.07
C CYS A 723 -8.49 1.27 -42.84
N HIS A 724 -7.89 1.70 -41.73
CA HIS A 724 -8.53 1.93 -40.43
C HIS A 724 -8.89 3.40 -40.23
N SER A 725 -9.73 3.93 -41.12
CA SER A 725 -10.22 5.31 -41.09
C SER A 725 -11.63 5.41 -41.69
N PRO A 726 -12.48 6.33 -41.20
CA PRO A 726 -13.86 6.49 -41.67
C PRO A 726 -13.93 7.17 -43.05
N VAL A 727 -12.79 7.60 -43.60
CA VAL A 727 -12.68 8.16 -44.94
C VAL A 727 -11.65 7.39 -45.76
N ASP A 728 -11.93 7.22 -47.05
CA ASP A 728 -10.95 6.67 -47.99
C ASP A 728 -10.02 7.76 -48.56
N ALA A 729 -9.04 7.35 -49.37
CA ALA A 729 -8.08 8.27 -50.00
C ALA A 729 -8.72 9.30 -50.94
N ALA A 730 -9.97 9.10 -51.40
CA ALA A 730 -10.72 10.06 -52.20
C ALA A 730 -11.60 10.99 -51.35
N GLY A 731 -11.58 10.84 -50.02
CA GLY A 731 -12.39 11.59 -49.07
C GLY A 731 -13.84 11.11 -48.96
N ALA A 732 -14.16 9.92 -49.48
CA ALA A 732 -15.50 9.34 -49.33
C ALA A 732 -15.63 8.59 -48.01
N THR A 733 -16.76 8.77 -47.32
CA THR A 733 -17.09 8.05 -46.09
C THR A 733 -17.13 6.54 -46.34
N ARG A 734 -16.50 5.77 -45.48
CA ARG A 734 -16.52 4.30 -45.45
C ARG A 734 -16.59 3.79 -44.02
N VAL A 735 -17.01 2.54 -43.85
CA VAL A 735 -16.81 1.85 -42.58
C VAL A 735 -15.32 1.49 -42.47
N PRO A 736 -14.62 1.85 -41.39
CA PRO A 736 -13.25 1.42 -41.15
C PRO A 736 -13.11 -0.11 -41.22
N ALA A 737 -12.00 -0.60 -41.76
CA ALA A 737 -11.76 -2.04 -41.84
C ALA A 737 -11.85 -2.68 -40.45
N ALA A 738 -12.52 -3.83 -40.35
CA ALA A 738 -12.78 -4.53 -39.09
C ALA A 738 -13.52 -3.70 -38.01
N GLN A 739 -14.22 -2.62 -38.39
CA GLN A 739 -14.85 -1.68 -37.44
C GLN A 739 -13.87 -0.95 -36.52
N LEU A 740 -12.58 -0.89 -36.90
CA LEU A 740 -11.52 -0.26 -36.10
C LEU A 740 -11.06 1.03 -36.75
N ASP A 741 -11.25 2.16 -36.06
CA ASP A 741 -10.77 3.49 -36.45
C ASP A 741 -9.50 3.86 -35.68
N LEU A 742 -8.37 4.02 -36.39
CA LEU A 742 -7.07 4.34 -35.79
C LEU A 742 -6.65 5.80 -36.01
N THR A 743 -7.60 6.69 -36.32
CA THR A 743 -7.31 8.11 -36.54
C THR A 743 -7.11 8.88 -35.22
N ALA A 744 -6.33 9.96 -35.30
CA ALA A 744 -6.10 10.91 -34.20
C ALA A 744 -7.23 11.95 -34.04
N SER A 745 -8.46 11.68 -34.52
CA SER A 745 -9.59 12.56 -34.24
C SER A 745 -9.99 12.45 -32.76
N ALA A 746 -10.66 13.46 -32.21
CA ALA A 746 -11.26 13.34 -30.88
C ALA A 746 -12.29 12.22 -30.85
N SER A 747 -12.21 11.36 -29.83
CA SER A 747 -13.10 10.23 -29.65
C SER A 747 -14.49 10.69 -29.19
N SER A 748 -15.52 9.97 -29.60
CA SER A 748 -16.87 10.16 -29.05
C SER A 748 -17.05 9.54 -27.67
N ALA A 749 -16.13 8.68 -27.23
CA ALA A 749 -16.17 8.08 -25.89
C ALA A 749 -15.64 9.05 -24.82
N ASN A 750 -14.60 9.81 -25.17
CA ASN A 750 -14.03 10.89 -24.38
C ASN A 750 -13.30 11.84 -25.36
N ASP A 751 -13.66 13.11 -25.41
CA ASP A 751 -13.12 14.06 -26.39
C ASP A 751 -11.67 14.49 -26.08
N ALA A 752 -11.16 14.20 -24.89
CA ALA A 752 -9.75 14.33 -24.53
C ALA A 752 -8.88 13.20 -25.11
N TRP A 753 -9.47 12.10 -25.58
CA TRP A 753 -8.75 10.98 -26.18
C TRP A 753 -8.83 10.98 -27.70
N PHE A 754 -7.77 10.50 -28.36
CA PHE A 754 -7.88 10.10 -29.75
C PHE A 754 -8.83 8.91 -29.94
N THR A 755 -9.56 8.90 -31.06
CA THR A 755 -10.45 7.81 -31.47
C THR A 755 -9.72 6.48 -31.43
N SER A 756 -8.50 6.42 -31.95
CA SER A 756 -7.65 5.23 -31.92
C SER A 756 -7.43 4.66 -30.51
N TYR A 757 -7.23 5.50 -29.49
CA TYR A 757 -7.04 5.07 -28.10
C TYR A 757 -8.30 4.37 -27.59
N ALA A 758 -9.44 5.05 -27.76
CA ALA A 758 -10.73 4.54 -27.33
C ALA A 758 -11.09 3.25 -28.07
N GLU A 759 -10.91 3.18 -29.38
CA GLU A 759 -11.24 2.00 -30.20
C GLU A 759 -10.36 0.78 -29.88
N LEU A 760 -9.10 1.00 -29.47
CA LEU A 760 -8.20 -0.09 -29.10
C LEU A 760 -8.54 -0.70 -27.74
N LEU A 761 -9.02 0.11 -26.80
CA LEU A 761 -9.15 -0.24 -25.39
C LEU A 761 -10.59 -0.32 -24.89
N VAL A 762 -11.56 0.26 -25.57
CA VAL A 762 -12.97 0.33 -25.14
C VAL A 762 -13.84 -0.37 -26.18
N ASP A 763 -14.91 -1.01 -25.73
CA ASP A 763 -15.88 -1.61 -26.63
C ASP A 763 -16.58 -0.53 -27.47
N SER A 764 -16.50 -0.67 -28.79
CA SER A 764 -16.97 0.35 -29.73
C SER A 764 -18.24 -0.08 -30.48
N PRO A 765 -19.09 0.87 -30.91
CA PRO A 765 -20.26 0.59 -31.73
C PRO A 765 -19.87 -0.02 -33.08
N ILE A 766 -20.59 -1.06 -33.52
CA ILE A 766 -20.53 -1.51 -34.92
C ILE A 766 -21.26 -0.50 -35.78
N LEU A 767 -20.61 0.02 -36.82
CA LEU A 767 -21.13 1.05 -37.69
C LEU A 767 -21.63 0.48 -39.02
N ASP A 768 -22.74 1.04 -39.51
CA ASP A 768 -23.29 0.84 -40.84
C ASP A 768 -23.22 2.14 -41.65
N LEU A 769 -22.88 2.05 -42.93
CA LEU A 769 -22.90 3.20 -43.84
C LEU A 769 -24.30 3.38 -44.45
N VAL A 770 -25.06 4.34 -43.93
CA VAL A 770 -26.43 4.64 -44.39
C VAL A 770 -26.48 6.05 -44.96
N GLY A 771 -26.71 6.15 -46.27
CA GLY A 771 -26.84 7.45 -46.94
C GLY A 771 -25.56 8.31 -46.92
N GLY A 772 -24.38 7.70 -46.78
CA GLY A 772 -23.09 8.40 -46.71
C GLY A 772 -22.67 8.84 -45.30
N ILE A 773 -23.45 8.47 -44.28
CA ILE A 773 -23.19 8.74 -42.86
C ILE A 773 -22.98 7.41 -42.15
N LEU A 774 -22.00 7.36 -41.24
CA LEU A 774 -21.81 6.22 -40.35
C LEU A 774 -22.81 6.31 -39.20
N THR A 775 -23.61 5.26 -39.05
CA THR A 775 -24.64 5.19 -38.01
C THR A 775 -24.41 3.92 -37.19
N PRO A 776 -24.49 3.96 -35.85
CA PRO A 776 -24.45 2.78 -35.02
C PRO A 776 -25.52 1.76 -35.43
N ARG A 777 -25.13 0.50 -35.54
CA ARG A 777 -26.04 -0.61 -35.79
C ARG A 777 -26.85 -0.88 -34.53
N MET A 778 -28.17 -0.84 -34.67
CA MET A 778 -29.09 -1.12 -33.58
C MET A 778 -29.67 -2.54 -33.70
N ARG A 779 -29.82 -3.23 -32.56
CA ARG A 779 -30.58 -4.49 -32.44
C ARG A 779 -31.63 -4.35 -31.35
N GLN A 780 -32.72 -5.09 -31.47
CA GLN A 780 -33.67 -5.22 -30.36
C GLN A 780 -32.99 -5.92 -29.16
N GLU A 781 -33.15 -5.34 -27.99
CA GLU A 781 -32.69 -5.89 -26.71
C GLU A 781 -33.42 -7.21 -26.40
N THR A 782 -32.74 -8.11 -25.71
CA THR A 782 -33.32 -9.38 -25.26
C THR A 782 -33.08 -9.59 -23.78
N ASP A 783 -34.08 -10.12 -23.08
CA ASP A 783 -33.94 -10.52 -21.67
C ASP A 783 -32.98 -11.72 -21.49
N ASN A 784 -32.73 -12.12 -20.24
CA ASN A 784 -31.87 -13.25 -19.89
C ASN A 784 -32.34 -14.62 -20.45
N GLN A 785 -33.54 -14.68 -21.02
CA GLN A 785 -34.14 -15.87 -21.64
C GLN A 785 -34.15 -15.75 -23.18
N GLY A 786 -33.61 -14.66 -23.72
CA GLY A 786 -33.54 -14.39 -25.15
C GLY A 786 -34.83 -13.82 -25.76
N ASN A 787 -35.80 -13.40 -24.95
CA ASN A 787 -37.05 -12.82 -25.46
C ASN A 787 -36.86 -11.33 -25.77
N PRO A 788 -37.47 -10.80 -26.84
CA PRO A 788 -37.35 -9.39 -27.19
C PRO A 788 -37.98 -8.46 -26.14
N VAL A 789 -37.26 -7.40 -25.77
CA VAL A 789 -37.71 -6.38 -24.80
C VAL A 789 -38.44 -5.26 -25.54
N PHE A 790 -39.47 -4.70 -24.88
CA PHE A 790 -40.33 -3.63 -25.39
C PHE A 790 -40.54 -2.57 -24.31
N GLU A 791 -40.77 -1.32 -24.72
CA GLU A 791 -41.00 -0.22 -23.78
C GLU A 791 -42.28 -0.45 -22.97
N THR A 792 -42.23 -0.15 -21.67
CA THR A 792 -43.37 -0.25 -20.74
C THR A 792 -43.63 1.07 -20.04
N ASP A 793 -44.90 1.31 -19.68
CA ASP A 793 -45.28 2.41 -18.79
C ASP A 793 -44.95 2.11 -17.32
N GLU A 794 -45.23 3.08 -16.43
CA GLU A 794 -44.98 2.97 -14.97
C GLU A 794 -45.72 1.80 -14.30
N ASP A 795 -46.80 1.31 -14.91
CA ASP A 795 -47.59 0.17 -14.44
C ASP A 795 -47.16 -1.17 -15.08
N GLY A 796 -46.10 -1.15 -15.91
CA GLY A 796 -45.55 -2.33 -16.59
C GLY A 796 -46.32 -2.77 -17.85
N ASN A 797 -47.21 -1.94 -18.39
CA ASN A 797 -47.92 -2.24 -19.64
C ASN A 797 -47.12 -1.79 -20.86
N LEU A 798 -47.21 -2.54 -21.96
CA LEU A 798 -46.50 -2.22 -23.20
C LEU A 798 -46.95 -0.88 -23.80
N ILE A 799 -45.97 -0.02 -24.10
CA ILE A 799 -46.18 1.20 -24.89
C ILE A 799 -46.31 0.78 -26.37
N LEU A 800 -47.36 1.26 -27.02
CA LEU A 800 -47.69 0.89 -28.40
C LEU A 800 -47.47 2.06 -29.37
N ASP A 801 -46.98 1.76 -30.57
CA ASP A 801 -46.83 2.70 -31.67
C ASP A 801 -48.19 3.14 -32.26
N ALA A 802 -48.16 4.05 -33.23
CA ALA A 802 -49.36 4.57 -33.91
C ALA A 802 -50.19 3.49 -34.65
N ASN A 803 -49.64 2.29 -34.85
CA ASN A 803 -50.30 1.15 -35.47
C ASN A 803 -50.77 0.10 -34.44
N GLY A 804 -50.53 0.35 -33.14
CA GLY A 804 -50.89 -0.55 -32.05
C GLY A 804 -49.91 -1.69 -31.79
N ASN A 805 -48.67 -1.61 -32.31
CA ASN A 805 -47.63 -2.59 -32.05
C ASN A 805 -46.75 -2.15 -30.87
N PRO A 806 -46.29 -3.06 -30.00
CA PRO A 806 -45.32 -2.73 -28.95
C PRO A 806 -44.04 -2.11 -29.51
N ILE A 807 -43.54 -1.05 -28.87
CA ILE A 807 -42.32 -0.36 -29.28
C ILE A 807 -41.11 -1.15 -28.77
N PRO A 808 -40.21 -1.63 -29.66
CA PRO A 808 -39.05 -2.41 -29.25
C PRO A 808 -38.00 -1.53 -28.57
N VAL A 809 -37.40 -2.02 -27.48
CA VAL A 809 -36.20 -1.38 -26.91
C VAL A 809 -35.01 -1.74 -27.79
N MET A 810 -34.32 -0.71 -28.29
CA MET A 810 -33.20 -0.86 -29.20
C MET A 810 -31.89 -0.54 -28.48
N VAL A 811 -30.92 -1.44 -28.59
CA VAL A 811 -29.56 -1.28 -28.06
C VAL A 811 -28.55 -1.24 -29.18
N VAL A 812 -27.44 -0.54 -28.96
CA VAL A 812 -26.30 -0.49 -29.90
C VAL A 812 -25.62 -1.86 -29.90
N VAL A 813 -25.32 -2.38 -31.09
CA VAL A 813 -24.47 -3.55 -31.24
C VAL A 813 -23.02 -3.09 -31.13
N THR A 814 -22.28 -3.60 -30.15
CA THR A 814 -20.87 -3.29 -29.94
C THR A 814 -19.96 -4.41 -30.45
N SER A 815 -18.73 -4.06 -30.76
CA SER A 815 -17.60 -4.98 -30.91
C SER A 815 -16.67 -4.83 -29.73
N SER A 816 -16.11 -5.95 -29.27
CA SER A 816 -15.13 -5.94 -28.18
C SER A 816 -13.83 -5.26 -28.62
N SER A 817 -13.19 -4.57 -27.67
CA SER A 817 -11.84 -4.02 -27.81
C SER A 817 -10.80 -5.09 -28.26
N VAL A 818 -9.80 -4.67 -29.03
CA VAL A 818 -8.77 -5.58 -29.58
C VAL A 818 -7.57 -5.76 -28.64
N LEU A 819 -7.35 -4.80 -27.73
CA LEU A 819 -6.38 -4.89 -26.64
C LEU A 819 -7.11 -5.26 -25.33
N ALA A 820 -6.59 -6.29 -24.67
CA ALA A 820 -7.03 -6.73 -23.35
C ALA A 820 -6.31 -5.93 -22.25
N GLU A 821 -6.28 -6.43 -21.01
CA GLU A 821 -5.54 -5.79 -19.91
C GLU A 821 -4.01 -5.91 -20.05
N ASN A 822 -3.53 -6.87 -20.83
CA ASN A 822 -2.11 -7.07 -21.09
C ASN A 822 -1.85 -7.54 -22.53
N ALA A 823 -0.59 -7.48 -22.94
CA ALA A 823 -0.19 -7.78 -24.31
C ALA A 823 -0.34 -9.27 -24.68
N ALA A 824 -0.16 -10.19 -23.74
CA ALA A 824 -0.24 -11.63 -23.99
C ALA A 824 -1.68 -12.11 -24.26
N GLU A 825 -2.67 -11.50 -23.61
CA GLU A 825 -4.10 -11.82 -23.75
C GLU A 825 -4.79 -11.09 -24.91
N SER A 826 -4.12 -10.10 -25.49
CA SER A 826 -4.68 -9.26 -26.54
C SER A 826 -4.81 -9.99 -27.88
N THR A 827 -5.98 -9.83 -28.53
CA THR A 827 -6.22 -10.39 -29.88
C THR A 827 -5.46 -9.65 -30.99
N PHE A 828 -4.93 -8.46 -30.68
CA PHE A 828 -4.14 -7.62 -31.58
C PHE A 828 -2.83 -8.27 -32.06
N PHE A 829 -1.97 -8.74 -31.16
CA PHE A 829 -0.62 -9.21 -31.51
C PHE A 829 -0.58 -10.44 -32.44
N PRO A 830 -1.48 -11.44 -32.29
CA PRO A 830 -1.57 -12.57 -33.23
C PRO A 830 -1.76 -12.16 -34.69
N VAL A 831 -2.35 -10.98 -34.96
CA VAL A 831 -2.59 -10.50 -36.33
C VAL A 831 -1.29 -10.16 -37.07
N PHE A 832 -0.24 -9.77 -36.35
CA PHE A 832 1.08 -9.42 -36.89
C PHE A 832 2.07 -10.59 -36.87
N SER A 833 1.70 -11.71 -36.24
CA SER A 833 2.52 -12.92 -36.17
C SER A 833 2.63 -13.59 -37.56
N PRO A 834 3.64 -14.45 -37.79
CA PRO A 834 3.78 -15.16 -39.06
C PRO A 834 2.49 -15.91 -39.46
N GLY A 835 1.96 -15.61 -40.64
CA GLY A 835 0.69 -16.16 -41.15
C GLY A 835 -0.56 -15.38 -40.77
N GLY A 836 -0.44 -14.35 -39.92
CA GLY A 836 -1.49 -13.39 -39.62
C GLY A 836 -1.78 -12.42 -40.78
N ALA A 837 -2.92 -11.73 -40.72
CA ALA A 837 -3.37 -10.83 -41.79
C ALA A 837 -2.46 -9.61 -42.01
N HIS A 838 -1.72 -9.20 -40.96
CA HIS A 838 -0.80 -8.06 -40.98
C HIS A 838 0.66 -8.49 -40.76
N ALA A 839 0.99 -9.76 -41.06
CA ALA A 839 2.34 -10.30 -40.84
C ALA A 839 3.43 -9.42 -41.48
N GLY A 840 4.35 -8.92 -40.65
CA GLY A 840 5.47 -8.08 -41.08
C GLY A 840 5.13 -6.62 -41.42
N LEU A 841 3.92 -6.14 -41.11
CA LEU A 841 3.54 -4.74 -41.34
C LEU A 841 3.99 -3.78 -40.22
N LEU A 842 4.16 -4.29 -39.01
CA LEU A 842 4.82 -3.59 -37.90
C LEU A 842 6.18 -4.22 -37.61
N GLN A 843 7.14 -3.37 -37.26
CA GLN A 843 8.47 -3.81 -36.85
C GLN A 843 8.44 -4.40 -35.43
N PRO A 844 9.38 -5.29 -35.08
CA PRO A 844 9.48 -5.82 -33.72
C PRO A 844 9.60 -4.74 -32.64
N ALA A 845 10.31 -3.63 -32.90
CA ALA A 845 10.42 -2.51 -31.96
C ALA A 845 9.09 -1.77 -31.74
N GLU A 846 8.25 -1.66 -32.78
CA GLU A 846 6.91 -1.05 -32.67
C GLU A 846 5.97 -1.96 -31.86
N LEU A 847 6.00 -3.27 -32.11
CA LEU A 847 5.23 -4.25 -31.34
C LEU A 847 5.67 -4.30 -29.87
N ARG A 848 6.98 -4.21 -29.61
CA ARG A 848 7.54 -4.08 -28.25
C ARG A 848 6.97 -2.84 -27.56
N LEU A 849 7.01 -1.68 -28.21
CA LEU A 849 6.52 -0.42 -27.62
C LEU A 849 5.04 -0.47 -27.25
N ILE A 850 4.21 -1.05 -28.14
CA ILE A 850 2.78 -1.23 -27.88
C ILE A 850 2.55 -2.21 -26.71
N ALA A 851 3.32 -3.29 -26.63
CA ALA A 851 3.24 -4.23 -25.53
C ALA A 851 3.65 -3.60 -24.19
N GLU A 852 4.73 -2.83 -24.19
CA GLU A 852 5.22 -2.09 -23.02
C GLU A 852 4.19 -1.11 -22.50
N TRP A 853 3.63 -0.28 -23.38
CA TRP A 853 2.56 0.67 -23.05
C TRP A 853 1.34 -0.03 -22.46
N LEU A 854 0.91 -1.14 -23.07
CA LEU A 854 -0.25 -1.89 -22.60
C LEU A 854 0.01 -2.54 -21.23
N ASP A 855 1.15 -3.21 -21.07
CA ASP A 855 1.48 -3.94 -19.84
C ASP A 855 1.67 -3.03 -18.62
N ILE A 856 2.04 -1.76 -18.79
CA ILE A 856 2.15 -0.82 -17.65
C ILE A 856 0.81 -0.17 -17.29
N GLY A 857 -0.26 -0.41 -18.07
CA GLY A 857 -1.64 0.00 -17.78
C GLY A 857 -2.31 0.83 -18.88
N ALA A 858 -1.68 0.95 -20.06
CA ALA A 858 -2.21 1.66 -21.23
C ALA A 858 -2.64 3.11 -20.95
N GLN A 859 -1.88 3.81 -20.11
CA GLN A 859 -2.16 5.20 -19.74
C GLN A 859 -2.12 6.11 -20.97
N TYR A 860 -2.92 7.17 -20.95
CA TYR A 860 -2.89 8.17 -22.01
C TYR A 860 -1.61 9.03 -21.91
N TYR A 861 -1.28 9.46 -20.69
CA TYR A 861 0.00 10.03 -20.30
C TYR A 861 0.63 9.24 -19.14
N ASN A 862 1.95 9.01 -19.19
CA ASN A 862 2.71 8.39 -18.10
C ASN A 862 3.56 9.40 -17.29
N ASP A 863 3.39 10.69 -17.55
CA ASP A 863 3.97 11.80 -16.80
C ASP A 863 2.88 12.86 -16.65
N PRO A 864 2.48 13.23 -15.42
CA PRO A 864 1.42 14.22 -15.23
C PRO A 864 1.80 15.57 -15.84
N PHE A 865 3.09 15.95 -15.84
CA PHE A 865 3.54 17.23 -16.41
C PHE A 865 3.55 17.28 -17.95
N ALA A 866 3.27 16.15 -18.61
CA ALA A 866 3.03 16.10 -20.04
C ALA A 866 1.53 16.20 -20.38
N ALA A 867 0.64 15.98 -19.41
CA ALA A 867 -0.79 16.16 -19.60
C ALA A 867 -1.12 17.65 -19.76
N PRO A 868 -2.12 18.01 -20.58
CA PRO A 868 -2.64 19.37 -20.62
C PRO A 868 -3.18 19.76 -19.23
N ALA A 869 -2.79 20.92 -18.73
CA ALA A 869 -3.38 21.49 -17.52
C ALA A 869 -4.80 22.02 -17.80
N ASP A 870 -5.66 21.94 -16.80
CA ASP A 870 -7.08 22.32 -16.89
C ASP A 870 -7.36 23.84 -16.76
#